data_AF-A0A1C5ULL9-F1
#
_entry.id   AF-A0A1C5ULL9-F1
#
_cell.length_a   1.000
_cell.length_b   1.000
_cell.length_c   1.000
_cell.angle_alpha   90.00
_cell.angle_beta   90.00
_cell.angle_gamma   90.00
#
_symmetry.space_group_name_H-M   'P 1'
#
loop_
_entity.id
_entity.type
_entity.pdbx_description
1 polymer ?
#
loop_
_entity_poly.entity_id
_entity_poly.type
_entity_poly.pdbx_seq_one_letter_code
_entity_poly.pdbx_strand_id
1 'polypeptide(L)'
;MITRKEKIELYLKEYTESAIDTAGIDITGITASEIAETLLIDRTTSSRELNSLYNDGIAMKFLGRPTHYLHYPTVLSTLTTHVPSTIPVGLSLRALNTSDQTSPQENAESTDTLDMPLQFKPYDLSFKHAAELSETVIRYPRPELHCLLILPDPDLGNTLAASMFNYGQQIKRFPSNSKLHTYECHFVLKNISAYNISLQLFGTTATNSAPAKKGLLEKSSDSMLFFNNIQHMPPSIDDRFSTLLLQNTFSRHGEDNFIRRNNTLIVASCSKESYDNQENDIFQYFPMKIFFPAMHDWTAEDLFHHICLLFQKQADILNLKIKLRKDVLYYLLCAICTETSVSIQSRCKQLCAIAYTKNRHNDTDTIEIYPEYLTDIHFGAFNHTERASELLSFLNKHIQTSVIISKDSIPMIFTTPAPVIPTSALGGAMTTSPVSNYLQNNLEIYLENMWHTRSTISKADSRSLCVSPLFDVIQNNMRFSSLSSNSILISWGAQLLDIFLKNTRNSKSILPFESDYIKEDMPNYILQLAEQLAKQIKLSLLSDSQYHLFVLYASAILHTIYQWHTNNNILLAIIYKDSTICTDIAKYLEDIYHIPICPLYWLESSDDTIYSQINTLLKKHPTNHQLIIFSDDIPLTELDSYIERVYHIPTKYFPNSSLHFMNEVLEKITRFCYSLPMLSESSQLLQKNTINIPNVSTLILQAVQHLLEPSLNFIDIYKTLPLLRDSLKEITASLKCTTTDELTIKYFFHCAHMIERLIRKEPLHYPGIKIFTNQHHSEFNAVEYALQPLAQYYGFKIPAAELAYVTEIFL
;
A
#
# COMPACT_ATOMS: atom_id res chain seq x y z
N MET A 1 32.94 48.25 22.02
CA MET A 1 32.48 49.32 21.10
C MET A 1 31.39 48.71 20.24
N ILE A 2 30.17 49.22 20.30
CA ILE A 2 29.08 48.75 19.43
C ILE A 2 29.43 49.10 17.99
N THR A 3 29.34 48.14 17.07
CA THR A 3 29.65 48.37 15.66
C THR A 3 28.55 49.23 15.02
N ARG A 4 28.84 49.93 13.92
CA ARG A 4 27.84 50.78 13.24
C ARG A 4 26.63 49.98 12.76
N LYS A 5 26.87 48.73 12.35
CA LYS A 5 25.85 47.77 11.94
C LYS A 5 24.92 47.38 13.10
N GLU A 6 25.49 47.04 14.26
CA GLU A 6 24.72 46.78 15.49
C GLU A 6 23.89 47.99 15.92
N LYS A 7 24.39 49.22 15.74
CA LYS A 7 23.65 50.44 16.05
C LYS A 7 22.41 50.62 15.15
N ILE A 8 22.54 50.28 13.86
CA ILE A 8 21.42 50.33 12.89
C ILE A 8 20.41 49.21 13.18
N GLU A 9 20.89 48.02 13.53
CA GLU A 9 20.05 46.89 13.91
C GLU A 9 19.21 47.19 15.17
N LEU A 10 19.85 47.71 16.23
CA LEU A 10 19.15 48.05 17.48
C LEU A 10 18.05 49.08 17.22
N TYR A 11 18.34 50.11 16.42
CA TYR A 11 17.36 51.12 16.04
C TYR A 11 16.22 50.55 15.19
N LEU A 12 16.53 49.67 14.22
CA LEU A 12 15.52 49.00 13.40
C LEU A 12 14.59 48.10 14.25
N LYS A 13 15.15 47.43 15.26
CA LYS A 13 14.41 46.63 16.24
C LYS A 13 13.47 47.49 17.08
N GLU A 14 14.00 48.55 17.71
CA GLU A 14 13.20 49.49 18.53
C GLU A 14 12.05 50.12 17.72
N TYR A 15 12.32 50.54 16.48
CA TYR A 15 11.30 51.06 15.58
C TYR A 15 10.21 50.01 15.30
N THR A 16 10.61 48.77 15.01
CA THR A 16 9.67 47.69 14.67
C THR A 16 8.80 47.31 15.88
N GLU A 17 9.39 47.23 17.08
CA GLU A 17 8.65 46.97 18.32
C GLU A 17 7.63 48.08 18.61
N SER A 18 8.07 49.35 18.57
CA SER A 18 7.17 50.49 18.78
C SER A 18 6.06 50.56 17.73
N ALA A 19 6.36 50.22 16.47
CA ALA A 19 5.37 50.26 15.40
C ALA A 19 4.34 49.12 15.51
N ILE A 20 4.73 47.92 15.96
CA ILE A 20 3.81 46.81 16.27
C ILE A 20 2.85 47.23 17.39
N ASP A 21 3.38 47.84 18.45
CA ASP A 21 2.57 48.27 19.60
C ASP A 21 1.55 49.37 19.23
N THR A 22 1.88 50.22 18.25
CA THR A 22 1.04 51.38 17.88
C THR A 22 0.04 51.08 16.75
N ALA A 23 0.43 50.30 15.73
CA ALA A 23 -0.35 50.09 14.50
C ALA A 23 -0.79 48.63 14.28
N GLY A 24 -0.38 47.69 15.13
CA GLY A 24 -0.61 46.25 14.93
C GLY A 24 0.23 45.70 13.77
N ILE A 25 -0.25 44.66 13.08
CA ILE A 25 0.51 43.91 12.05
C ILE A 25 0.72 44.70 10.73
N ASP A 26 -0.09 45.72 10.42
CA ASP A 26 0.01 46.49 9.17
C ASP A 26 0.92 47.73 9.34
N ILE A 27 2.22 47.48 9.50
CA ILE A 27 3.23 48.51 9.76
C ILE A 27 3.85 48.99 8.45
N THR A 28 4.00 50.31 8.32
CA THR A 28 4.89 50.90 7.32
C THR A 28 6.34 50.77 7.79
N GLY A 29 7.13 49.94 7.11
CA GLY A 29 8.57 49.82 7.40
C GLY A 29 9.30 51.15 7.28
N ILE A 30 10.55 51.22 7.75
CA ILE A 30 11.37 52.44 7.74
C ILE A 30 12.36 52.44 6.57
N THR A 31 12.59 53.59 5.97
CA THR A 31 13.52 53.75 4.85
C THR A 31 14.96 53.99 5.29
N ALA A 32 15.91 53.71 4.41
CA ALA A 32 17.32 54.01 4.66
C ALA A 32 17.59 55.51 4.87
N SER A 33 16.78 56.41 4.28
CA SER A 33 16.88 57.86 4.48
C SER A 33 16.47 58.27 5.90
N GLU A 34 15.36 57.73 6.41
CA GLU A 34 14.86 58.05 7.75
C GLU A 34 15.82 57.54 8.85
N ILE A 35 16.40 56.35 8.66
CA ILE A 35 17.45 55.83 9.55
C ILE A 35 18.72 56.70 9.48
N ALA A 36 19.08 57.16 8.29
CA ALA A 36 20.27 57.99 8.09
C ALA A 36 20.16 59.36 8.78
N GLU A 37 18.99 60.00 8.67
CA GLU A 37 18.69 61.26 9.36
C GLU A 37 18.73 61.09 10.88
N THR A 38 18.12 60.02 11.41
CA THR A 38 18.03 59.81 12.86
C THR A 38 19.37 59.45 13.49
N LEU A 39 20.16 58.60 12.82
CA LEU A 39 21.46 58.15 13.33
C LEU A 39 22.62 59.07 12.94
N LEU A 40 22.36 60.17 12.21
CA LEU A 40 23.34 61.11 11.67
C LEU A 40 24.44 60.41 10.86
N ILE A 41 24.04 59.49 9.98
CA ILE A 41 24.94 58.75 9.08
C ILE A 41 24.56 59.00 7.62
N ASP A 42 25.48 58.72 6.70
CA ASP A 42 25.19 58.87 5.28
C ASP A 42 24.17 57.83 4.80
N ARG A 43 23.23 58.24 3.94
CA ARG A 43 22.18 57.37 3.37
C ARG A 43 22.75 56.15 2.66
N THR A 44 23.87 56.30 1.93
CA THR A 44 24.50 55.17 1.24
C THR A 44 25.06 54.15 2.23
N THR A 45 25.56 54.63 3.38
CA THR A 45 26.05 53.79 4.47
C THR A 45 24.87 53.07 5.15
N SER A 46 23.81 53.79 5.51
CA SER A 46 22.58 53.20 6.07
C SER A 46 21.99 52.12 5.14
N SER A 47 21.89 52.40 3.85
CA SER A 47 21.39 51.44 2.87
C SER A 47 22.31 50.22 2.71
N ARG A 48 23.64 50.39 2.78
CA ARG A 48 24.59 49.28 2.69
C ARG A 48 24.48 48.37 3.90
N GLU A 49 24.43 48.93 5.11
CA GLU A 49 24.29 48.14 6.34
C GLU A 49 22.90 47.49 6.43
N LEU A 50 21.82 48.15 6.01
CA LEU A 50 20.47 47.55 5.95
C LEU A 50 20.38 46.41 4.94
N ASN A 51 21.02 46.54 3.78
CA ASN A 51 21.10 45.42 2.82
C ASN A 51 22.00 44.29 3.36
N SER A 52 23.05 44.60 4.14
CA SER A 52 23.80 43.57 4.87
C SER A 52 22.88 42.86 5.87
N LEU A 53 22.17 43.60 6.73
CA LEU A 53 21.25 43.02 7.72
C LEU A 53 20.12 42.21 7.06
N TYR A 54 19.64 42.62 5.88
CA TYR A 54 18.70 41.84 5.08
C TYR A 54 19.33 40.54 4.56
N ASN A 55 20.55 40.60 4.02
CA ASN A 55 21.28 39.41 3.57
C ASN A 55 21.60 38.46 4.75
N ASP A 56 21.80 39.02 5.94
CA ASP A 56 22.02 38.28 7.19
C ASP A 56 20.71 37.74 7.80
N GLY A 57 19.55 38.02 7.18
CA GLY A 57 18.23 37.56 7.62
C GLY A 57 17.69 38.28 8.87
N ILE A 58 18.29 39.41 9.26
CA ILE A 58 17.90 40.21 10.43
C ILE A 58 16.88 41.28 10.04
N ALA A 59 16.94 41.79 8.81
CA ALA A 59 15.99 42.75 8.27
C ALA A 59 15.07 42.11 7.21
N MET A 60 13.80 42.50 7.21
CA MET A 60 12.81 42.22 6.16
C MET A 60 12.73 43.44 5.23
N LYS A 61 12.54 43.21 3.92
CA LYS A 61 12.56 44.25 2.90
C LYS A 61 11.26 44.29 2.10
N PHE A 62 10.63 45.46 2.01
CA PHE A 62 9.51 45.72 1.10
C PHE A 62 10.07 46.27 -0.22
N LEU A 63 9.73 45.63 -1.35
CA LEU A 63 10.30 45.93 -2.67
C LEU A 63 9.76 47.23 -3.31
N GLY A 64 9.75 48.34 -2.58
CA GLY A 64 9.28 49.65 -3.04
C GLY A 64 10.40 50.63 -3.43
N ARG A 65 10.00 51.75 -4.03
CA ARG A 65 10.83 52.95 -4.20
C ARG A 65 10.12 54.14 -3.52
N PRO A 66 10.53 54.56 -2.31
CA PRO A 66 11.68 54.07 -1.55
C PRO A 66 11.46 52.66 -0.94
N THR A 67 12.55 51.95 -0.70
CA THR A 67 12.54 50.62 -0.07
C THR A 67 12.42 50.77 1.45
N HIS A 68 11.52 50.00 2.05
CA HIS A 68 11.28 50.00 3.48
C HIS A 68 11.81 48.71 4.12
N TYR A 69 12.26 48.83 5.37
CA TYR A 69 12.83 47.74 6.16
C TYR A 69 12.10 47.59 7.49
N LEU A 70 12.02 46.36 7.99
CA LEU A 70 11.58 46.03 9.35
C LEU A 70 12.55 45.03 9.98
N HIS A 71 12.57 44.95 11.30
CA HIS A 71 13.34 43.94 12.02
C HIS A 71 12.60 42.59 11.95
N TYR A 72 13.12 41.69 11.11
CA TYR A 72 12.46 40.44 10.75
C TYR A 72 12.21 39.51 11.96
N PRO A 73 13.15 39.34 12.91
CA PRO A 73 12.90 38.53 14.11
C PRO A 73 11.73 39.03 14.97
N THR A 74 11.54 40.35 15.08
CA THR A 74 10.45 40.94 15.87
C THR A 74 9.08 40.72 15.20
N VAL A 75 9.03 40.76 13.86
CA VAL A 75 7.82 40.44 13.11
C VAL A 75 7.47 38.95 13.26
N LEU A 76 8.48 38.08 13.19
CA LEU A 76 8.30 36.62 13.32
C LEU A 76 7.86 36.20 14.74
N SER A 77 8.33 36.87 15.79
CA SER A 77 7.88 36.57 17.16
C SER A 77 6.40 36.88 17.39
N THR A 78 5.80 37.68 16.52
CA THR A 78 4.42 38.16 16.64
C THR A 78 3.44 37.35 15.76
N LEU A 79 3.91 36.66 14.72
CA LEU A 79 3.07 35.91 13.76
C LEU A 79 3.28 34.39 13.85
N THR A 80 2.20 33.61 13.71
CA THR A 80 2.20 32.13 13.82
C THR A 80 2.36 31.39 12.49
N THR A 81 2.49 32.13 11.39
CA THR A 81 2.57 31.64 9.99
C THR A 81 3.89 32.03 9.34
N HIS A 82 4.26 31.34 8.26
CA HIS A 82 5.49 31.64 7.51
C HIS A 82 5.37 33.01 6.82
N VAL A 83 6.18 33.98 7.25
CA VAL A 83 6.25 35.31 6.62
C VAL A 83 7.53 35.39 5.79
N PRO A 84 7.47 35.68 4.47
CA PRO A 84 8.68 35.81 3.66
C PRO A 84 9.47 37.08 4.04
N SER A 85 10.80 37.02 4.09
CA SER A 85 11.68 38.17 4.41
C SER A 85 11.68 39.27 3.33
N THR A 86 11.10 38.99 2.16
CA THR A 86 10.90 39.98 1.09
C THR A 86 9.44 40.01 0.69
N ILE A 87 8.85 41.20 0.74
CA ILE A 87 7.43 41.41 0.44
C ILE A 87 7.30 42.33 -0.78
N PRO A 88 6.54 41.94 -1.83
CA PRO A 88 6.20 42.82 -2.95
C PRO A 88 5.42 44.06 -2.50
N VAL A 89 5.54 45.17 -3.24
CA VAL A 89 4.81 46.41 -2.92
C VAL A 89 3.30 46.16 -2.95
N GLY A 90 2.60 46.56 -1.89
CA GLY A 90 1.13 46.53 -1.83
C GLY A 90 0.52 45.30 -1.17
N LEU A 91 1.32 44.33 -0.74
CA LEU A 91 0.86 43.21 0.10
C LEU A 91 0.82 43.62 1.58
N SER A 92 -0.36 43.58 2.20
CA SER A 92 -0.50 43.75 3.65
C SER A 92 -0.12 42.47 4.37
N LEU A 93 0.57 42.57 5.51
CA LEU A 93 0.99 41.41 6.31
C LEU A 93 -0.22 40.59 6.79
N ARG A 94 -1.41 41.19 6.85
CA ARG A 94 -2.69 40.52 7.17
C ARG A 94 -3.22 39.60 6.07
N ALA A 95 -2.93 39.87 4.79
CA ALA A 95 -3.36 39.01 3.67
C ALA A 95 -2.72 37.61 3.71
N LEU A 96 -1.65 37.44 4.50
CA LEU A 96 -1.00 36.15 4.76
C LEU A 96 -1.67 35.33 5.89
N ASN A 97 -2.70 35.88 6.56
CA ASN A 97 -3.41 35.27 7.69
C ASN A 97 -4.87 34.89 7.41
N THR A 98 -5.40 35.12 6.21
CA THR A 98 -6.73 34.60 5.84
C THR A 98 -6.61 33.14 5.46
N SER A 99 -7.00 32.29 6.40
CA SER A 99 -7.54 30.97 6.10
C SER A 99 -8.70 31.13 5.11
N ASP A 100 -8.61 30.50 3.94
CA ASP A 100 -9.78 30.30 3.08
C ASP A 100 -10.74 29.36 3.81
N GLN A 101 -11.63 29.96 4.59
CA GLN A 101 -12.95 29.40 4.86
C GLN A 101 -13.79 29.60 3.60
N THR A 102 -13.77 28.62 2.72
CA THR A 102 -14.94 28.28 1.92
C THR A 102 -15.42 26.91 2.39
N SER A 103 -16.40 26.94 3.29
CA SER A 103 -17.28 25.80 3.51
C SER A 103 -18.04 25.50 2.22
N PRO A 104 -17.97 24.29 1.65
CA PRO A 104 -19.05 23.76 0.85
C PRO A 104 -20.12 23.24 1.82
N GLN A 105 -21.35 23.65 1.55
CA GLN A 105 -22.56 23.27 2.27
C GLN A 105 -22.71 21.75 2.39
N GLU A 106 -23.28 21.34 3.51
CA GLU A 106 -23.97 20.07 3.72
C GLU A 106 -24.88 19.75 2.52
N ASN A 107 -24.62 18.65 1.85
CA ASN A 107 -25.59 17.70 1.27
C ASN A 107 -24.83 16.62 0.48
N ALA A 108 -24.66 15.44 1.08
CA ALA A 108 -24.79 14.11 0.46
C ALA A 108 -24.07 13.04 1.28
N GLU A 109 -24.88 12.18 1.91
CA GLU A 109 -24.68 10.76 2.15
C GLU A 109 -23.41 10.29 2.88
N SER A 110 -23.63 9.94 4.16
CA SER A 110 -22.84 8.98 4.92
C SER A 110 -22.61 7.71 4.10
N THR A 111 -21.39 7.52 3.62
CA THR A 111 -20.86 6.20 3.33
C THR A 111 -19.84 5.89 4.41
N ASP A 112 -20.22 4.97 5.30
CA ASP A 112 -19.32 4.35 6.26
C ASP A 112 -18.19 3.66 5.48
N THR A 113 -17.03 4.31 5.37
CA THR A 113 -15.82 3.69 4.84
C THR A 113 -14.94 3.22 5.99
N LEU A 114 -15.16 1.98 6.42
CA LEU A 114 -14.22 1.19 7.20
C LEU A 114 -13.07 0.72 6.28
N ASP A 115 -11.84 0.93 6.77
CA ASP A 115 -10.55 0.42 6.28
C ASP A 115 -10.24 0.62 4.78
N MET A 116 -9.76 1.82 4.45
CA MET A 116 -8.93 2.04 3.25
C MET A 116 -7.44 2.00 3.64
N PRO A 117 -6.59 1.26 2.91
CA PRO A 117 -5.14 1.31 3.09
C PRO A 117 -4.58 2.71 2.82
N LEU A 118 -3.35 2.95 3.26
CA LEU A 118 -2.56 4.15 2.95
C LEU A 118 -2.70 4.40 1.44
N GLN A 119 -2.93 5.65 1.00
CA GLN A 119 -3.12 6.02 -0.42
C GLN A 119 -1.84 5.85 -1.29
N PHE A 120 -1.11 4.74 -1.13
CA PHE A 120 -0.21 4.24 -2.15
C PHE A 120 -1.05 3.49 -3.17
N LYS A 121 -0.98 3.95 -4.42
CA LYS A 121 -1.81 3.39 -5.47
C LYS A 121 -1.34 1.94 -5.74
N PRO A 122 -2.26 1.01 -6.01
CA PRO A 122 -2.00 -0.43 -6.02
C PRO A 122 -1.05 -0.93 -7.12
N TYR A 123 -0.51 -0.03 -7.95
CA TYR A 123 0.36 -0.32 -9.10
C TYR A 123 1.84 -0.19 -8.80
N ASP A 124 2.19 0.05 -7.54
CA ASP A 124 3.57 0.20 -7.14
C ASP A 124 4.04 -1.14 -6.56
N LEU A 125 4.18 -2.20 -7.38
CA LEU A 125 4.80 -3.46 -6.94
C LEU A 125 6.17 -3.19 -6.30
N SER A 126 6.89 -2.22 -6.87
CA SER A 126 8.13 -1.69 -6.33
C SER A 126 7.96 -0.97 -4.97
N PHE A 127 6.83 -0.29 -4.69
CA PHE A 127 6.58 0.40 -3.40
C PHE A 127 5.86 -0.46 -2.39
N LYS A 128 5.30 -1.61 -2.78
CA LYS A 128 4.45 -2.43 -1.91
C LYS A 128 5.11 -2.67 -0.56
N HIS A 129 6.38 -3.06 -0.58
CA HIS A 129 7.14 -3.27 0.66
C HIS A 129 7.31 -1.99 1.50
N ALA A 130 7.64 -0.87 0.87
CA ALA A 130 7.78 0.42 1.57
C ALA A 130 6.44 0.92 2.14
N ALA A 131 5.33 0.68 1.43
CA ALA A 131 3.98 1.00 1.85
C ALA A 131 3.55 0.14 3.05
N GLU A 132 3.78 -1.18 3.01
CA GLU A 132 3.51 -2.11 4.11
C GLU A 132 4.27 -1.74 5.39
N LEU A 133 5.56 -1.38 5.25
CA LEU A 133 6.34 -0.88 6.37
C LEU A 133 5.81 0.46 6.91
N SER A 134 5.37 1.36 6.03
CA SER A 134 4.79 2.65 6.41
C SER A 134 3.47 2.46 7.18
N GLU A 135 2.61 1.53 6.73
CA GLU A 135 1.41 1.13 7.46
C GLU A 135 1.73 0.51 8.81
N THR A 136 2.75 -0.35 8.87
CA THR A 136 3.23 -0.99 10.12
C THR A 136 3.67 0.05 11.14
N VAL A 137 4.39 1.09 10.71
CA VAL A 137 4.79 2.23 11.57
C VAL A 137 3.58 2.92 12.18
N ILE A 138 2.55 3.19 11.38
CA ILE A 138 1.35 3.90 11.84
C ILE A 138 0.46 3.02 12.72
N ARG A 139 0.30 1.74 12.39
CA ARG A 139 -0.49 0.78 13.18
C ARG A 139 0.16 0.44 14.53
N TYR A 140 1.46 0.72 14.71
CA TYR A 140 2.15 0.39 15.94
C TYR A 140 1.51 1.12 17.15
N PRO A 141 1.11 0.39 18.21
CA PRO A 141 0.27 0.93 19.28
C PRO A 141 0.91 2.08 20.07
N ARG A 142 2.25 2.13 20.15
CA ARG A 142 3.01 3.16 20.86
C ARG A 142 3.72 4.08 19.87
N PRO A 143 3.96 5.36 20.19
CA PRO A 143 4.66 6.27 19.28
C PRO A 143 6.17 5.98 19.16
N GLU A 144 6.66 4.93 19.81
CA GLU A 144 8.07 4.55 19.96
C GLU A 144 8.71 4.01 18.67
N LEU A 145 7.90 3.58 17.69
CA LEU A 145 8.41 3.10 16.40
C LEU A 145 8.70 4.27 15.46
N HIS A 146 9.64 5.12 15.86
CA HIS A 146 10.13 6.22 15.04
C HIS A 146 10.73 5.71 13.73
N CYS A 147 10.51 6.43 12.64
CA CYS A 147 10.82 5.94 11.31
C CYS A 147 11.67 6.92 10.50
N LEU A 148 12.71 6.40 9.84
CA LEU A 148 13.48 7.12 8.83
C LEU A 148 13.06 6.65 7.43
N LEU A 149 12.55 7.58 6.62
CA LEU A 149 12.22 7.39 5.22
C LEU A 149 13.46 7.72 4.38
N ILE A 150 13.98 6.73 3.66
CA ILE A 150 15.16 6.87 2.82
C ILE A 150 14.66 7.00 1.39
N LEU A 151 14.74 8.22 0.88
CA LEU A 151 14.05 8.64 -0.33
C LEU A 151 15.02 8.80 -1.50
N PRO A 152 14.63 8.40 -2.72
CA PRO A 152 15.41 8.66 -3.92
C PRO A 152 15.36 10.14 -4.32
N ASP A 153 14.24 10.81 -4.03
CA ASP A 153 14.00 12.23 -4.28
C ASP A 153 13.52 12.88 -2.97
N PRO A 154 14.24 13.88 -2.42
CA PRO A 154 13.87 14.53 -1.16
C PRO A 154 12.50 15.23 -1.19
N ASP A 155 12.02 15.64 -2.37
CA ASP A 155 10.74 16.35 -2.51
C ASP A 155 9.51 15.46 -2.21
N LEU A 156 9.66 14.13 -2.24
CA LEU A 156 8.60 13.18 -1.93
C LEU A 156 8.23 13.14 -0.44
N GLY A 157 9.15 13.54 0.45
CA GLY A 157 9.02 13.33 1.89
C GLY A 157 7.76 13.92 2.51
N ASN A 158 7.42 15.17 2.16
CA ASN A 158 6.22 15.83 2.67
C ASN A 158 4.93 15.15 2.23
N THR A 159 4.89 14.68 0.98
CA THR A 159 3.71 13.98 0.45
C THR A 159 3.52 12.64 1.14
N LEU A 160 4.60 11.89 1.34
CA LEU A 160 4.58 10.61 2.05
C LEU A 160 4.17 10.77 3.51
N ALA A 161 4.74 11.75 4.21
CA ALA A 161 4.38 12.07 5.58
C ALA A 161 2.90 12.47 5.72
N ALA A 162 2.38 13.28 4.80
CA ALA A 162 0.96 13.63 4.77
C ALA A 162 0.08 12.40 4.58
N SER A 163 0.43 11.50 3.65
CA SER A 163 -0.31 10.25 3.44
C SER A 163 -0.29 9.36 4.68
N MET A 164 0.87 9.19 5.32
CA MET A 164 1.01 8.41 6.57
C MET A 164 0.18 9.00 7.70
N PHE A 165 0.16 10.32 7.84
CA PHE A 165 -0.63 11.02 8.84
C PHE A 165 -2.14 10.86 8.61
N ASN A 166 -2.59 11.08 7.38
CA ASN A 166 -4.00 10.94 7.00
C ASN A 166 -4.50 9.53 7.26
N TYR A 167 -3.70 8.52 6.93
CA TYR A 167 -4.00 7.13 7.25
C TYR A 167 -4.09 6.88 8.76
N GLY A 168 -3.17 7.45 9.55
CA GLY A 168 -3.25 7.39 11.01
C GLY A 168 -4.52 8.03 11.58
N GLN A 169 -5.03 9.09 10.98
CA GLN A 169 -6.33 9.67 11.34
C GLN A 169 -7.50 8.74 10.96
N GLN A 170 -7.43 8.11 9.77
CA GLN A 170 -8.46 7.18 9.29
C GLN A 170 -8.62 5.97 10.22
N ILE A 171 -7.51 5.34 10.62
CA ILE A 171 -7.54 4.19 11.55
C ILE A 171 -7.69 4.61 13.03
N LYS A 172 -7.98 5.89 13.29
CA LYS A 172 -8.13 6.49 14.64
C LYS A 172 -6.88 6.34 15.53
N ARG A 173 -5.69 6.15 14.94
CA ARG A 173 -4.40 6.19 15.64
C ARG A 173 -4.07 7.60 16.12
N PHE A 174 -4.39 8.59 15.29
CA PHE A 174 -4.27 10.01 15.61
C PHE A 174 -5.67 10.63 15.77
N PRO A 175 -5.88 11.56 16.71
CA PRO A 175 -7.15 12.27 16.83
C PRO A 175 -7.48 13.03 15.53
N SER A 176 -8.76 13.09 15.16
CA SER A 176 -9.24 13.81 13.97
C SER A 176 -8.85 15.28 13.95
N ASN A 177 -8.76 15.92 15.12
CA ASN A 177 -8.37 17.33 15.27
C ASN A 177 -6.85 17.54 15.38
N SER A 178 -6.06 16.47 15.38
CA SER A 178 -4.60 16.57 15.45
C SER A 178 -4.04 17.08 14.11
N LYS A 179 -2.82 17.62 14.14
CA LYS A 179 -2.16 18.20 12.96
C LYS A 179 -0.81 17.55 12.74
N LEU A 180 -0.50 17.25 11.48
CA LEU A 180 0.85 16.94 11.07
C LEU A 180 1.73 18.17 11.29
N HIS A 181 2.74 18.03 12.14
CA HIS A 181 3.75 19.06 12.31
C HIS A 181 4.94 18.70 11.42
N THR A 182 5.42 19.64 10.62
CA THR A 182 6.57 19.45 9.72
C THR A 182 7.70 20.38 10.11
N TYR A 183 8.92 19.87 10.15
CA TYR A 183 10.14 20.61 10.42
C TYR A 183 11.14 20.39 9.27
N GLU A 184 11.51 21.45 8.56
CA GLU A 184 12.46 21.40 7.45
C GLU A 184 13.88 21.65 7.93
N CYS A 185 14.77 20.67 7.77
CA CYS A 185 16.16 20.80 8.17
C CYS A 185 17.01 21.55 7.12
N HIS A 186 16.59 21.65 5.86
CA HIS A 186 17.46 22.14 4.77
C HIS A 186 17.58 23.68 4.64
N PHE A 187 16.69 24.49 5.20
CA PHE A 187 16.66 25.95 4.89
C PHE A 187 16.86 26.90 6.09
N VAL A 188 16.57 26.45 7.30
CA VAL A 188 16.53 27.31 8.50
C VAL A 188 17.82 27.22 9.32
N LEU A 189 18.63 26.18 9.13
CA LEU A 189 19.76 25.86 10.00
C LEU A 189 21.04 26.66 9.73
N LYS A 190 21.16 27.38 8.60
CA LYS A 190 22.36 28.21 8.32
C LYS A 190 22.40 29.50 9.16
N ASN A 191 21.24 30.01 9.59
CA ASN A 191 21.13 31.29 10.30
C ASN A 191 20.54 31.16 11.72
N ILE A 192 20.07 29.97 12.11
CA ILE A 192 19.61 29.69 13.47
C ILE A 192 20.67 28.87 14.19
N SER A 193 21.17 29.39 15.32
CA SER A 193 22.13 28.65 16.15
C SER A 193 21.52 27.32 16.61
N ALA A 194 22.34 26.27 16.71
CA ALA A 194 21.88 24.97 17.17
C ALA A 194 21.16 25.02 18.54
N TYR A 195 21.56 25.98 19.38
CA TYR A 195 20.86 26.31 20.62
C TYR A 195 19.39 26.66 20.38
N ASN A 196 19.08 27.59 19.47
CA ASN A 196 17.72 28.01 19.17
C ASN A 196 16.87 26.89 18.56
N ILE A 197 17.46 26.03 17.72
CA ILE A 197 16.79 24.82 17.22
C ILE A 197 16.45 23.88 18.37
N SER A 198 17.39 23.68 19.29
CA SER A 198 17.16 22.89 20.51
C SER A 198 16.00 23.47 21.35
N LEU A 199 15.91 24.80 21.47
CA LEU A 199 14.79 25.46 22.16
C LEU A 199 13.45 25.27 21.42
N GLN A 200 13.44 25.34 20.09
CA GLN A 200 12.24 25.13 19.29
C GLN A 200 11.71 23.70 19.39
N LEU A 201 12.60 22.71 19.35
CA LEU A 201 12.22 21.29 19.41
C LEU A 201 11.82 20.85 20.82
N PHE A 202 12.64 21.16 21.82
CA PHE A 202 12.49 20.65 23.19
C PHE A 202 11.80 21.62 24.16
N GLY A 203 11.73 22.92 23.84
CA GLY A 203 11.14 23.95 24.71
C GLY A 203 12.09 24.50 25.76
N THR A 204 11.63 25.52 26.49
CA THR A 204 12.37 26.21 27.57
C THR A 204 11.59 26.14 28.89
N THR A 205 12.33 26.04 29.99
CA THR A 205 11.77 26.25 31.33
C THR A 205 11.44 27.72 31.55
N ALA A 206 10.65 28.00 32.60
CA ALA A 206 10.43 29.37 33.02
C ALA A 206 11.73 29.93 33.61
N THR A 207 12.18 31.07 33.11
CA THR A 207 13.28 31.84 33.68
C THR A 207 12.72 33.08 34.39
N ASN A 208 13.54 33.78 35.17
CA ASN A 208 13.14 35.03 35.81
C ASN A 208 12.69 36.12 34.81
N SER A 209 13.04 35.97 33.53
CA SER A 209 12.76 36.93 32.46
C SER A 209 11.71 36.47 31.44
N ALA A 210 11.33 35.19 31.40
CA ALA A 210 10.37 34.67 30.43
C ALA A 210 9.61 33.43 30.93
N PRO A 211 8.31 33.28 30.59
CA PRO A 211 7.53 32.10 30.96
C PRO A 211 8.01 30.84 30.22
N ALA A 212 7.72 29.67 30.79
CA ALA A 212 8.04 28.39 30.17
C ALA A 212 7.36 28.26 28.79
N LYS A 213 8.10 27.78 27.78
CA LYS A 213 7.62 27.64 26.41
C LYS A 213 7.70 26.19 25.98
N LYS A 214 6.55 25.63 25.54
CA LYS A 214 6.47 24.27 24.99
C LYS A 214 7.21 24.17 23.65
N GLY A 215 8.02 23.13 23.51
CA GLY A 215 8.69 22.77 22.26
C GLY A 215 7.76 22.13 21.24
N LEU A 216 8.27 21.89 20.04
CA LEU A 216 7.53 21.24 18.95
C LEU A 216 7.11 19.81 19.34
N LEU A 217 7.98 19.06 20.03
CA LEU A 217 7.66 17.71 20.52
C LEU A 217 6.43 17.68 21.42
N GLU A 218 6.30 18.66 22.33
CA GLU A 218 5.13 18.78 23.21
C GLU A 218 3.87 19.27 22.48
N LYS A 219 4.03 20.11 21.46
CA LYS A 219 2.90 20.59 20.65
C LYS A 219 2.33 19.50 19.75
N SER A 220 3.15 18.52 19.38
CA SER A 220 2.78 17.39 18.54
C SER A 220 2.32 16.15 19.33
N SER A 221 2.07 16.27 20.64
CA SER A 221 1.61 15.15 21.48
C SER A 221 0.41 14.43 20.87
N ASP A 222 0.46 13.09 20.90
CA ASP A 222 -0.58 12.20 20.36
C ASP A 222 -0.82 12.41 18.85
N SER A 223 0.19 12.93 18.15
CA SER A 223 0.19 13.20 16.71
C SER A 223 1.53 12.79 16.08
N MET A 224 1.79 13.28 14.86
CA MET A 224 3.00 12.98 14.09
C MET A 224 3.83 14.25 13.88
N LEU A 225 5.14 14.13 14.09
CA LEU A 225 6.13 15.16 13.79
C LEU A 225 7.07 14.64 12.69
N PHE A 226 7.07 15.33 11.56
CA PHE A 226 7.88 14.99 10.40
C PHE A 226 9.11 15.89 10.28
N PHE A 227 10.31 15.32 10.22
CA PHE A 227 11.57 16.01 9.95
C PHE A 227 12.01 15.76 8.50
N ASN A 228 11.97 16.79 7.66
CA ASN A 228 12.43 16.66 6.28
C ASN A 228 13.94 16.93 6.20
N ASN A 229 14.67 16.12 5.44
CA ASN A 229 16.11 16.24 5.20
C ASN A 229 16.98 16.20 6.48
N ILE A 230 16.75 15.21 7.34
CA ILE A 230 17.37 15.12 8.67
C ILE A 230 18.90 15.02 8.65
N GLN A 231 19.51 14.70 7.50
CA GLN A 231 20.97 14.74 7.30
C GLN A 231 21.58 16.10 7.69
N HIS A 232 20.83 17.21 7.56
CA HIS A 232 21.32 18.54 7.88
C HIS A 232 21.16 18.94 9.35
N MET A 233 20.64 18.06 10.20
CA MET A 233 20.48 18.34 11.63
C MET A 233 21.83 18.66 12.28
N PRO A 234 21.95 19.70 13.14
CA PRO A 234 23.24 20.09 13.69
C PRO A 234 23.76 19.07 14.71
N PRO A 235 25.05 18.67 14.65
CA PRO A 235 25.60 17.61 15.50
C PRO A 235 25.44 17.85 17.01
N SER A 236 25.44 19.11 17.44
CA SER A 236 25.26 19.49 18.85
C SER A 236 23.88 19.12 19.44
N ILE A 237 22.93 18.69 18.62
CA ILE A 237 21.59 18.27 19.07
C ILE A 237 21.47 16.74 19.11
N ASP A 238 22.43 16.01 18.55
CA ASP A 238 22.38 14.57 18.34
C ASP A 238 22.29 13.80 19.66
N ASP A 239 22.99 14.20 20.72
CA ASP A 239 22.90 13.53 22.03
C ASP A 239 21.48 13.57 22.61
N ARG A 240 20.82 14.73 22.51
CA ARG A 240 19.45 14.90 23.02
C ARG A 240 18.43 14.19 22.13
N PHE A 241 18.64 14.22 20.82
CA PHE A 241 17.74 13.59 19.86
C PHE A 241 17.90 12.07 19.82
N SER A 242 19.12 11.54 19.93
CA SER A 242 19.39 10.10 20.09
C SER A 242 18.81 9.58 21.41
N THR A 243 18.91 10.34 22.50
CA THR A 243 18.23 10.01 23.77
C THR A 243 16.72 9.95 23.57
N LEU A 244 16.14 10.93 22.87
CA LEU A 244 14.72 10.92 22.52
C LEU A 244 14.34 9.68 21.69
N LEU A 245 15.10 9.33 20.67
CA LEU A 245 14.82 8.17 19.81
C LEU A 245 14.97 6.83 20.56
N LEU A 246 15.97 6.71 21.43
CA LEU A 246 16.29 5.47 22.15
C LEU A 246 15.41 5.25 23.40
N GLN A 247 15.19 6.31 24.17
CA GLN A 247 14.51 6.24 25.47
C GLN A 247 13.05 6.71 25.41
N ASN A 248 12.62 7.29 24.29
CA ASN A 248 11.31 7.93 24.10
C ASN A 248 11.01 8.97 25.20
N THR A 249 12.04 9.68 25.65
CA THR A 249 11.97 10.71 26.67
C THR A 249 12.79 11.94 26.32
N PHE A 250 12.43 13.09 26.87
CA PHE A 250 13.18 14.34 26.71
C PHE A 250 12.97 15.26 27.92
N SER A 251 13.85 16.25 28.06
CA SER A 251 13.71 17.35 29.03
C SER A 251 13.64 18.68 28.29
N ARG A 252 13.04 19.71 28.90
CA ARG A 252 13.16 21.08 28.36
C ARG A 252 14.57 21.62 28.58
N HIS A 253 14.95 22.63 27.81
CA HIS A 253 16.21 23.32 28.07
C HIS A 253 16.16 24.02 29.44
N GLY A 254 17.11 23.70 30.33
CA GLY A 254 17.17 24.19 31.72
C GLY A 254 16.47 23.31 32.76
N GLU A 255 16.01 22.11 32.38
CA GLU A 255 15.48 21.08 33.28
C GLU A 255 16.53 19.95 33.45
N ASP A 256 17.24 19.92 34.58
CA ASP A 256 18.26 18.88 34.82
C ASP A 256 17.68 17.56 35.35
N ASN A 257 16.53 17.60 36.03
CA ASN A 257 15.92 16.43 36.71
C ASN A 257 14.49 16.11 36.26
N PHE A 258 13.98 16.76 35.22
CA PHE A 258 12.60 16.55 34.75
C PHE A 258 12.58 15.83 33.40
N ILE A 259 12.30 14.53 33.46
CA ILE A 259 12.22 13.66 32.27
C ILE A 259 10.74 13.53 31.88
N ARG A 260 10.43 13.87 30.64
CA ARG A 260 9.09 13.81 30.04
C ARG A 260 9.03 12.63 29.09
N ARG A 261 7.91 11.90 29.06
CA ARG A 261 7.65 10.88 28.04
C ARG A 261 7.22 11.57 26.74
N ASN A 262 7.76 11.10 25.62
CA ASN A 262 7.32 11.51 24.30
C ASN A 262 6.11 10.67 23.85
N ASN A 263 5.03 11.35 23.47
CA ASN A 263 3.81 10.74 22.92
C ASN A 263 3.65 11.02 21.41
N THR A 264 4.66 11.61 20.78
CA THR A 264 4.65 12.01 19.37
C THR A 264 5.36 10.96 18.53
N LEU A 265 4.75 10.52 17.42
CA LEU A 265 5.44 9.71 16.43
C LEU A 265 6.40 10.58 15.62
N ILE A 266 7.69 10.28 15.69
CA ILE A 266 8.72 10.96 14.89
C ILE A 266 8.91 10.19 13.58
N VAL A 267 8.71 10.89 12.47
CA VAL A 267 9.05 10.43 11.13
C VAL A 267 10.10 11.38 10.57
N ALA A 268 11.16 10.87 9.98
CA ALA A 268 12.19 11.68 9.36
C ALA A 268 12.43 11.24 7.92
N SER A 269 12.94 12.11 7.06
CA SER A 269 13.40 11.75 5.72
C SER A 269 14.88 12.09 5.52
N CYS A 270 15.55 11.32 4.67
CA CYS A 270 16.84 11.67 4.09
C CYS A 270 16.94 11.15 2.65
N SER A 271 17.90 11.67 1.88
CA SER A 271 18.19 11.12 0.55
C SER A 271 18.92 9.78 0.67
N LYS A 272 18.78 8.92 -0.33
CA LYS A 272 19.49 7.64 -0.42
C LYS A 272 21.02 7.84 -0.40
N GLU A 273 21.52 8.85 -1.11
CA GLU A 273 22.94 9.23 -1.12
C GLU A 273 23.45 9.63 0.27
N SER A 274 22.71 10.49 0.98
CA SER A 274 23.08 10.91 2.34
C SER A 274 23.11 9.74 3.34
N TYR A 275 22.17 8.80 3.21
CA TYR A 275 22.12 7.61 4.05
C TYR A 275 23.32 6.68 3.79
N ASP A 276 23.60 6.39 2.51
CA ASP A 276 24.69 5.47 2.12
C ASP A 276 26.07 6.04 2.47
N ASN A 277 26.23 7.36 2.36
CA ASN A 277 27.45 8.08 2.77
C ASN A 277 27.56 8.27 4.29
N GLN A 278 26.55 7.88 5.08
CA GLN A 278 26.47 8.10 6.52
C GLN A 278 26.73 9.56 6.92
N GLU A 279 26.12 10.52 6.21
CA GLU A 279 26.35 11.95 6.45
C GLU A 279 25.93 12.42 7.85
N ASN A 280 25.13 11.64 8.57
CA ASN A 280 24.72 11.93 9.93
C ASN A 280 24.52 10.65 10.77
N ASP A 281 25.17 10.59 11.93
CA ASP A 281 25.11 9.46 12.86
C ASP A 281 23.68 9.23 13.40
N ILE A 282 22.81 10.24 13.33
CA ILE A 282 21.43 10.15 13.81
C ILE A 282 20.63 9.03 13.15
N PHE A 283 20.99 8.66 11.90
CA PHE A 283 20.28 7.64 11.14
C PHE A 283 20.27 6.29 11.87
N GLN A 284 21.32 5.95 12.62
CA GLN A 284 21.44 4.65 13.27
C GLN A 284 20.41 4.46 14.39
N TYR A 285 19.98 5.55 15.04
CA TYR A 285 19.08 5.51 16.20
C TYR A 285 17.60 5.36 15.82
N PHE A 286 17.24 5.45 14.54
CA PHE A 286 15.87 5.16 14.10
C PHE A 286 15.61 3.65 14.12
N PRO A 287 14.60 3.17 14.89
CA PRO A 287 14.28 1.75 15.00
C PRO A 287 13.69 1.18 13.70
N MET A 288 12.98 2.00 12.92
CA MET A 288 12.49 1.63 11.58
C MET A 288 13.18 2.46 10.50
N LYS A 289 13.60 1.80 9.42
CA LYS A 289 14.19 2.42 8.24
C LYS A 289 13.47 1.89 7.00
N ILE A 290 12.88 2.77 6.21
CA ILE A 290 12.08 2.40 5.04
C ILE A 290 12.75 2.95 3.79
N PHE A 291 13.16 2.05 2.90
CA PHE A 291 13.78 2.40 1.62
C PHE A 291 12.71 2.51 0.54
N PHE A 292 12.66 3.66 -0.12
CA PHE A 292 11.80 3.86 -1.30
C PHE A 292 12.63 3.70 -2.58
N PRO A 293 12.16 2.91 -3.57
CA PRO A 293 12.90 2.70 -4.81
C PRO A 293 12.84 3.93 -5.70
N ALA A 294 13.95 4.23 -6.39
CA ALA A 294 13.98 5.30 -7.37
C ALA A 294 13.17 4.94 -8.62
N MET A 295 12.60 5.92 -9.33
CA MET A 295 11.76 5.66 -10.52
C MET A 295 12.47 4.81 -11.58
N HIS A 296 13.78 4.96 -11.72
CA HIS A 296 14.56 4.14 -12.66
C HIS A 296 14.63 2.66 -12.28
N ASP A 297 14.36 2.29 -11.02
CA ASP A 297 14.30 0.89 -10.54
C ASP A 297 12.90 0.27 -10.70
N TRP A 298 11.89 1.07 -11.07
CA TRP A 298 10.52 0.59 -11.19
C TRP A 298 10.36 -0.28 -12.42
N THR A 299 9.40 -1.21 -12.39
CA THR A 299 9.07 -2.01 -13.56
C THR A 299 8.52 -1.11 -14.69
N ALA A 300 8.61 -1.56 -15.94
CA ALA A 300 8.00 -0.84 -17.07
C ALA A 300 6.46 -0.66 -16.87
N GLU A 301 5.83 -1.59 -16.16
CA GLU A 301 4.42 -1.53 -15.78
C GLU A 301 4.16 -0.39 -14.79
N ASP A 302 4.90 -0.33 -13.69
CA ASP A 302 4.76 0.69 -12.65
C ASP A 302 5.01 2.09 -13.24
N LEU A 303 6.03 2.25 -14.10
CA LEU A 303 6.32 3.50 -14.81
C LEU A 303 5.17 3.94 -15.73
N PHE A 304 4.60 3.00 -16.49
CA PHE A 304 3.46 3.27 -17.37
C PHE A 304 2.24 3.72 -16.58
N HIS A 305 1.91 3.01 -15.50
CA HIS A 305 0.79 3.36 -14.64
C HIS A 305 1.03 4.73 -13.99
N HIS A 306 2.24 5.04 -13.53
CA HIS A 306 2.58 6.35 -12.97
C HIS A 306 2.26 7.48 -13.96
N ILE A 307 2.70 7.35 -15.21
CA ILE A 307 2.38 8.32 -16.27
C ILE A 307 0.86 8.42 -16.45
N CYS A 308 0.14 7.30 -16.49
CA CYS A 308 -1.31 7.33 -16.63
C CYS A 308 -2.01 8.04 -15.46
N LEU A 309 -1.51 7.90 -14.24
CA LEU A 309 -2.04 8.58 -13.05
C LEU A 309 -1.80 10.09 -13.11
N LEU A 310 -0.65 10.53 -13.65
CA LEU A 310 -0.39 11.95 -13.87
C LEU A 310 -1.38 12.55 -14.88
N PHE A 311 -1.66 11.83 -15.97
CA PHE A 311 -2.67 12.26 -16.94
C PHE A 311 -4.10 12.13 -16.43
N GLN A 312 -4.42 11.16 -15.58
CA GLN A 312 -5.72 11.07 -14.94
C GLN A 312 -6.01 12.32 -14.10
N LYS A 313 -5.03 12.79 -13.31
CA LYS A 313 -5.15 14.06 -12.57
C LYS A 313 -5.42 15.24 -13.52
N GLN A 314 -4.81 15.26 -14.69
CA GLN A 314 -5.08 16.30 -15.69
C GLN A 314 -6.45 16.13 -16.34
N ALA A 315 -6.88 14.91 -16.62
CA ALA A 315 -8.20 14.59 -17.19
C ALA A 315 -9.32 15.04 -16.24
N ASP A 316 -9.13 14.87 -14.94
CA ASP A 316 -10.04 15.34 -13.89
C ASP A 316 -10.11 16.88 -13.85
N ILE A 317 -8.95 17.56 -13.80
CA ILE A 317 -8.88 19.04 -13.81
C ILE A 317 -9.53 19.62 -15.07
N LEU A 318 -9.30 19.02 -16.24
CA LEU A 318 -9.85 19.47 -17.51
C LEU A 318 -11.30 19.01 -17.74
N ASN A 319 -11.78 18.03 -16.95
CA ASN A 319 -13.03 17.30 -17.16
C ASN A 319 -13.18 16.75 -18.61
N LEU A 320 -12.09 16.24 -19.18
CA LEU A 320 -12.01 15.71 -20.55
C LEU A 320 -11.21 14.41 -20.59
N LYS A 321 -11.51 13.53 -21.54
CA LYS A 321 -10.69 12.33 -21.78
C LYS A 321 -9.41 12.71 -22.52
N ILE A 322 -8.30 12.08 -22.16
CA ILE A 322 -6.99 12.33 -22.76
C ILE A 322 -6.55 11.11 -23.55
N LYS A 323 -6.36 11.26 -24.85
CA LYS A 323 -5.82 10.23 -25.74
C LYS A 323 -4.31 10.46 -25.95
N LEU A 324 -3.51 9.51 -25.49
CA LEU A 324 -2.05 9.50 -25.62
C LEU A 324 -1.63 8.54 -26.72
N ARG A 325 -0.89 9.02 -27.72
CA ARG A 325 -0.27 8.12 -28.71
C ARG A 325 0.94 7.39 -28.12
N LYS A 326 1.22 6.21 -28.68
CA LYS A 326 2.30 5.31 -28.24
C LYS A 326 3.70 5.94 -28.27
N ASP A 327 3.96 6.78 -29.26
CA ASP A 327 5.20 7.54 -29.42
C ASP A 327 5.39 8.57 -28.29
N VAL A 328 4.32 9.27 -27.89
CA VAL A 328 4.33 10.18 -26.73
C VAL A 328 4.55 9.39 -25.43
N LEU A 329 3.89 8.24 -25.28
CA LEU A 329 4.08 7.35 -24.12
C LEU A 329 5.52 6.85 -24.03
N TYR A 330 6.11 6.43 -25.15
CA TYR A 330 7.51 6.01 -25.19
C TYR A 330 8.45 7.13 -24.75
N TYR A 331 8.25 8.34 -25.27
CA TYR A 331 9.04 9.49 -24.85
C TYR A 331 8.95 9.74 -23.35
N LEU A 332 7.74 9.73 -22.78
CA LEU A 332 7.54 9.97 -21.35
C LEU A 332 8.14 8.86 -20.48
N LEU A 333 8.07 7.60 -20.93
CA LEU A 333 8.68 6.45 -20.25
C LEU A 333 10.21 6.48 -20.28
N CYS A 334 10.82 7.03 -21.34
CA CYS A 334 12.27 7.24 -21.33
C CYS A 334 12.64 8.46 -20.47
N ALA A 335 11.86 9.54 -20.53
CA ALA A 335 12.11 10.76 -19.77
C ALA A 335 12.05 10.50 -18.25
N ILE A 336 11.06 9.75 -17.77
CA ILE A 336 10.86 9.46 -16.34
C ILE A 336 12.02 8.69 -15.71
N CYS A 337 12.81 7.96 -16.50
CA CYS A 337 14.03 7.28 -16.02
C CYS A 337 15.22 8.23 -15.83
N THR A 338 15.15 9.46 -16.36
CA THR A 338 16.29 10.40 -16.42
C THR A 338 16.01 11.74 -15.75
N GLU A 339 14.74 12.09 -15.52
CA GLU A 339 14.32 13.37 -14.95
C GLU A 339 13.67 13.19 -13.56
N THR A 340 13.54 14.28 -12.80
CA THR A 340 12.88 14.26 -11.48
C THR A 340 11.36 14.13 -11.60
N SER A 341 10.69 13.70 -10.53
CA SER A 341 9.22 13.59 -10.50
C SER A 341 8.55 14.91 -10.87
N VAL A 342 9.07 16.02 -10.35
CA VAL A 342 8.54 17.36 -10.57
C VAL A 342 8.63 17.77 -12.04
N SER A 343 9.74 17.42 -12.72
CA SER A 343 9.91 17.69 -14.15
C SER A 343 8.87 16.96 -15.00
N ILE A 344 8.68 15.66 -14.74
CA ILE A 344 7.71 14.82 -15.45
C ILE A 344 6.29 15.32 -15.25
N GLN A 345 5.92 15.69 -14.02
CA GLN A 345 4.62 16.28 -13.73
C GLN A 345 4.39 17.59 -14.50
N SER A 346 5.39 18.47 -14.53
CA SER A 346 5.35 19.73 -15.28
C SER A 346 5.16 19.47 -16.78
N ARG A 347 5.87 18.47 -17.33
CA ARG A 347 5.77 18.12 -18.75
C ARG A 347 4.40 17.52 -19.12
N CYS A 348 3.83 16.64 -18.31
CA CYS A 348 2.46 16.16 -18.48
C CYS A 348 1.45 17.32 -18.52
N LYS A 349 1.57 18.28 -17.61
CA LYS A 349 0.72 19.49 -17.58
C LYS A 349 0.88 20.33 -18.86
N GLN A 350 2.12 20.56 -19.31
CA GLN A 350 2.39 21.31 -20.54
C GLN A 350 1.77 20.64 -21.77
N LEU A 351 1.93 19.33 -21.92
CA LEU A 351 1.35 18.56 -23.02
C LEU A 351 -0.18 18.66 -23.03
N CYS A 352 -0.82 18.54 -21.86
CA CYS A 352 -2.26 18.71 -21.73
C CYS A 352 -2.70 20.13 -22.08
N ALA A 353 -1.98 21.16 -21.62
CA ALA A 353 -2.30 22.55 -21.93
C ALA A 353 -2.19 22.87 -23.43
N ILE A 354 -1.15 22.36 -24.10
CA ILE A 354 -0.97 22.52 -25.55
C ILE A 354 -2.10 21.82 -26.31
N ALA A 355 -2.40 20.56 -25.93
CA ALA A 355 -3.46 19.78 -26.58
C ALA A 355 -4.85 20.39 -26.37
N TYR A 356 -5.13 20.89 -25.16
CA TYR A 356 -6.37 21.59 -24.85
C TYR A 356 -6.54 22.87 -25.68
N THR A 357 -5.47 23.65 -25.82
CA THR A 357 -5.48 24.89 -26.62
C THR A 357 -5.71 24.62 -28.10
N LYS A 358 -5.09 23.56 -28.66
CA LYS A 358 -5.20 23.20 -30.08
C LYS A 358 -6.53 22.52 -30.44
N ASN A 359 -7.18 21.83 -29.50
CA ASN A 359 -8.46 21.13 -29.73
C ASN A 359 -9.71 21.96 -29.36
N ARG A 360 -9.55 23.24 -29.01
CA ARG A 360 -10.64 24.14 -28.54
C ARG A 360 -11.79 24.36 -29.54
N HIS A 361 -11.63 23.94 -30.80
CA HIS A 361 -12.63 24.08 -31.85
C HIS A 361 -13.42 22.80 -32.18
N ASN A 362 -13.08 21.66 -31.54
CA ASN A 362 -13.79 20.40 -31.73
C ASN A 362 -14.73 20.15 -30.53
N ASP A 363 -16.03 19.93 -30.78
CA ASP A 363 -17.05 19.51 -29.80
C ASP A 363 -16.86 18.04 -29.37
N THR A 364 -15.63 17.66 -29.01
CA THR A 364 -15.29 16.30 -28.61
C THR A 364 -14.87 16.28 -27.15
N ASP A 365 -15.47 15.38 -26.35
CA ASP A 365 -15.11 15.10 -24.94
C ASP A 365 -13.69 14.49 -24.78
N THR A 366 -12.85 14.57 -25.81
CA THR A 366 -11.54 13.93 -25.88
C THR A 366 -10.50 14.88 -26.48
N ILE A 367 -9.37 15.07 -25.80
CA ILE A 367 -8.18 15.74 -26.34
C ILE A 367 -7.13 14.70 -26.72
N GLU A 368 -6.53 14.84 -27.90
CA GLU A 368 -5.45 13.97 -28.35
C GLU A 368 -4.10 14.68 -28.26
N ILE A 369 -3.12 14.02 -27.65
CA ILE A 369 -1.74 14.52 -27.52
C ILE A 369 -0.90 13.90 -28.63
N TYR A 370 -0.39 14.76 -29.51
CA TYR A 370 0.44 14.36 -30.64
C TYR A 370 1.93 14.55 -30.33
N PRO A 371 2.82 13.80 -30.99
CA PRO A 371 4.28 13.94 -30.84
C PRO A 371 4.79 15.35 -31.11
N GLU A 372 4.13 16.07 -32.01
CA GLU A 372 4.43 17.46 -32.39
C GLU A 372 4.32 18.44 -31.22
N TYR A 373 3.70 18.04 -30.10
CA TYR A 373 3.53 18.88 -28.92
C TYR A 373 4.74 18.80 -27.97
N LEU A 374 5.67 17.89 -28.25
CA LEU A 374 6.97 17.81 -27.57
C LEU A 374 7.87 18.90 -28.16
N THR A 375 8.13 19.98 -27.41
CA THR A 375 9.03 21.07 -27.85
C THR A 375 10.47 20.55 -28.02
N ASP A 376 11.13 20.92 -29.13
CA ASP A 376 12.51 20.61 -29.55
C ASP A 376 13.39 19.89 -28.50
N ILE A 377 13.28 18.56 -28.38
CA ILE A 377 14.27 17.73 -27.69
C ILE A 377 14.47 16.42 -28.46
N HIS A 378 15.76 16.14 -28.67
CA HIS A 378 16.39 14.97 -29.27
C HIS A 378 15.68 13.63 -28.96
N PHE A 379 14.75 13.19 -29.83
CA PHE A 379 14.37 11.77 -29.91
C PHE A 379 15.60 10.85 -29.99
N GLY A 380 16.71 11.34 -30.56
CA GLY A 380 17.98 10.63 -30.63
C GLY A 380 18.75 10.48 -29.31
N ALA A 381 18.54 11.35 -28.31
CA ALA A 381 19.29 11.27 -27.05
C ALA A 381 18.80 10.12 -26.13
N PHE A 382 17.51 9.79 -26.19
CA PHE A 382 16.91 8.73 -25.37
C PHE A 382 17.11 7.31 -25.92
N ASN A 383 17.57 7.17 -27.17
CA ASN A 383 17.96 5.86 -27.73
C ASN A 383 19.19 5.24 -27.02
N HIS A 384 19.83 5.98 -26.11
CA HIS A 384 20.98 5.53 -25.33
C HIS A 384 20.66 5.14 -23.88
N THR A 385 19.40 5.21 -23.43
CA THR A 385 19.06 4.70 -22.09
C THR A 385 19.15 3.18 -22.09
N GLU A 386 19.81 2.58 -21.09
CA GLU A 386 19.97 1.12 -20.97
C GLU A 386 18.63 0.36 -21.03
N ARG A 387 17.53 0.99 -20.59
CA ARG A 387 16.17 0.44 -20.56
C ARG A 387 15.29 0.73 -21.78
N ALA A 388 15.81 1.42 -22.82
CA ALA A 388 15.01 1.79 -24.00
C ALA A 388 14.42 0.55 -24.71
N SER A 389 15.20 -0.52 -24.84
CA SER A 389 14.76 -1.77 -25.48
C SER A 389 13.66 -2.47 -24.68
N GLU A 390 13.79 -2.50 -23.35
CA GLU A 390 12.79 -3.04 -22.42
C GLU A 390 11.48 -2.26 -22.55
N LEU A 391 11.51 -0.93 -22.41
CA LEU A 391 10.32 -0.07 -22.47
C LEU A 391 9.63 -0.13 -23.84
N LEU A 392 10.42 -0.15 -24.92
CA LEU A 392 9.88 -0.30 -26.28
C LEU A 392 9.23 -1.68 -26.46
N SER A 393 9.85 -2.75 -25.94
CA SER A 393 9.29 -4.10 -25.98
C SER A 393 7.97 -4.19 -25.21
N PHE A 394 7.90 -3.55 -24.04
CA PHE A 394 6.69 -3.43 -23.22
C PHE A 394 5.57 -2.73 -23.98
N LEU A 395 5.83 -1.54 -24.52
CA LEU A 395 4.84 -0.80 -25.33
C LEU A 395 4.40 -1.58 -26.56
N ASN A 396 5.32 -2.28 -27.24
CA ASN A 396 4.98 -3.10 -28.41
C ASN A 396 4.09 -4.29 -28.05
N LYS A 397 4.30 -4.88 -26.87
CA LYS A 397 3.51 -6.01 -26.37
C LYS A 397 2.09 -5.60 -25.98
N HIS A 398 1.93 -4.42 -25.38
CA HIS A 398 0.71 -4.02 -24.69
C HIS A 398 -0.07 -2.86 -25.36
N ILE A 399 0.54 -2.07 -26.22
CA ILE A 399 -0.07 -0.87 -26.81
C ILE A 399 0.11 -0.87 -28.33
N GLN A 400 -1.01 -0.90 -29.07
CA GLN A 400 -0.98 -0.88 -30.53
C GLN A 400 -0.71 0.53 -31.07
N THR A 401 -1.54 1.52 -30.71
CA THR A 401 -1.50 2.86 -31.32
C THR A 401 -1.61 3.99 -30.30
N SER A 402 -2.60 3.92 -29.41
CA SER A 402 -2.87 4.95 -28.40
C SER A 402 -3.59 4.38 -27.19
N VAL A 403 -3.63 5.19 -26.14
CA VAL A 403 -4.25 4.91 -24.86
C VAL A 403 -5.20 6.06 -24.50
N ILE A 404 -6.36 5.75 -23.95
CA ILE A 404 -7.34 6.76 -23.52
C ILE A 404 -7.44 6.74 -22.00
N ILE A 405 -7.31 7.90 -21.37
CA ILE A 405 -7.35 8.10 -19.93
C ILE A 405 -8.51 9.05 -19.61
N SER A 406 -9.30 8.75 -18.60
CA SER A 406 -10.37 9.63 -18.11
C SER A 406 -10.25 9.84 -16.60
N LYS A 407 -11.06 10.72 -16.02
CA LYS A 407 -11.07 10.92 -14.57
C LYS A 407 -11.36 9.62 -13.80
N ASP A 408 -12.25 8.78 -14.34
CA ASP A 408 -12.75 7.58 -13.67
C ASP A 408 -12.04 6.28 -14.11
N SER A 409 -11.18 6.35 -15.15
CA SER A 409 -10.59 5.15 -15.74
C SER A 409 -9.14 5.31 -16.18
N ILE A 410 -8.36 4.28 -15.85
CA ILE A 410 -6.96 4.13 -16.20
C ILE A 410 -6.80 2.85 -17.04
N PRO A 411 -5.98 2.88 -18.10
CA PRO A 411 -5.66 1.69 -18.88
C PRO A 411 -4.86 0.70 -18.04
N MET A 412 -5.36 -0.52 -17.96
CA MET A 412 -4.72 -1.61 -17.23
C MET A 412 -3.84 -2.43 -18.16
N ILE A 413 -2.57 -2.58 -17.80
CA ILE A 413 -1.68 -3.56 -18.42
C ILE A 413 -1.42 -4.66 -17.40
N PHE A 414 -2.11 -5.79 -17.56
CA PHE A 414 -1.83 -6.98 -16.77
C PHE A 414 -0.65 -7.73 -17.38
N THR A 415 0.35 -8.05 -16.57
CA THR A 415 1.22 -9.20 -16.80
C THR A 415 0.36 -10.45 -16.62
N THR A 416 -0.14 -11.02 -17.71
CA THR A 416 -0.67 -12.38 -17.65
C THR A 416 0.46 -13.31 -17.21
N PRO A 417 0.32 -14.10 -16.13
CA PRO A 417 1.29 -15.14 -15.83
C PRO A 417 1.42 -16.04 -17.06
N ALA A 418 2.65 -16.49 -17.34
CA ALA A 418 2.86 -17.46 -18.40
C ALA A 418 1.94 -18.66 -18.14
N PRO A 419 1.20 -19.17 -19.15
CA PRO A 419 0.28 -20.27 -18.94
C PRO A 419 1.03 -21.44 -18.30
N VAL A 420 0.59 -21.85 -17.12
CA VAL A 420 1.17 -22.98 -16.41
C VAL A 420 0.78 -24.24 -17.17
N ILE A 421 1.76 -24.92 -17.77
CA ILE A 421 1.57 -26.26 -18.33
C ILE A 421 1.63 -27.22 -17.14
N PRO A 422 0.54 -27.90 -16.75
CA PRO A 422 0.60 -28.88 -15.69
C PRO A 422 1.58 -29.99 -16.09
N THR A 423 2.58 -30.24 -15.24
CA THR A 423 3.61 -31.27 -15.41
C THR A 423 3.06 -32.70 -15.34
N SER A 424 1.78 -32.88 -15.00
CA SER A 424 1.11 -34.17 -14.78
C SER A 424 0.27 -34.69 -15.96
N ALA A 425 0.66 -34.38 -17.20
CA ALA A 425 0.10 -35.06 -18.37
C ALA A 425 0.62 -36.51 -18.55
N LEU A 426 1.55 -36.97 -17.70
CA LEU A 426 2.16 -38.29 -17.77
C LEU A 426 1.88 -39.08 -16.50
N GLY A 427 0.76 -39.80 -16.47
CA GLY A 427 0.57 -40.94 -15.57
C GLY A 427 -0.41 -40.70 -14.43
N GLY A 428 -1.69 -40.85 -14.72
CA GLY A 428 -2.75 -41.02 -13.73
C GLY A 428 -4.11 -41.01 -14.42
N ALA A 429 -5.01 -41.90 -14.03
CA ALA A 429 -6.39 -41.86 -14.50
C ALA A 429 -7.04 -40.54 -14.05
N MET A 430 -7.06 -39.54 -14.94
CA MET A 430 -7.75 -38.28 -14.68
C MET A 430 -9.22 -38.44 -15.01
N THR A 431 -10.08 -38.01 -14.08
CA THR A 431 -11.54 -37.98 -14.24
C THR A 431 -12.03 -36.82 -15.10
N THR A 432 -11.17 -35.83 -15.38
CA THR A 432 -11.46 -34.62 -16.18
C THR A 432 -10.47 -34.48 -17.34
N SER A 433 -10.91 -33.92 -18.48
CA SER A 433 -10.07 -33.79 -19.67
C SER A 433 -8.90 -32.80 -19.43
N PRO A 434 -7.69 -33.05 -19.99
CA PRO A 434 -6.53 -32.17 -19.81
C PRO A 434 -6.77 -30.73 -20.27
N VAL A 435 -7.63 -30.54 -21.27
CA VAL A 435 -8.06 -29.23 -21.79
C VAL A 435 -8.87 -28.47 -20.75
N SER A 436 -9.83 -29.15 -20.11
CA SER A 436 -10.67 -28.55 -19.07
C SER A 436 -9.83 -28.08 -17.88
N ASN A 437 -8.90 -28.91 -17.42
CA ASN A 437 -8.02 -28.56 -16.30
C ASN A 437 -7.11 -27.37 -16.64
N TYR A 438 -6.55 -27.33 -17.86
CA TYR A 438 -5.72 -26.20 -18.30
C TYR A 438 -6.50 -24.89 -18.33
N LEU A 439 -7.68 -24.87 -18.97
CA LEU A 439 -8.50 -23.67 -19.08
C LEU A 439 -9.02 -23.21 -17.72
N GLN A 440 -9.42 -24.15 -16.87
CA GLN A 440 -9.89 -23.87 -15.51
C GLN A 440 -8.80 -23.19 -14.67
N ASN A 441 -7.58 -23.75 -14.61
CA ASN A 441 -6.49 -23.15 -13.84
C ASN A 441 -6.13 -21.73 -14.32
N ASN A 442 -6.12 -21.52 -15.65
CA ASN A 442 -5.82 -20.19 -16.21
C ASN A 442 -6.95 -19.19 -15.94
N LEU A 443 -8.21 -19.64 -15.90
CA LEU A 443 -9.34 -18.81 -15.55
C LEU A 443 -9.30 -18.42 -14.06
N GLU A 444 -9.02 -19.37 -13.17
CA GLU A 444 -8.92 -19.12 -11.72
C GLU A 444 -7.84 -18.09 -11.40
N ILE A 445 -6.64 -18.24 -11.96
CA ILE A 445 -5.54 -17.28 -11.81
C ILE A 445 -5.95 -15.89 -12.35
N TYR A 446 -6.66 -15.84 -13.47
CA TYR A 446 -7.11 -14.58 -14.03
C TYR A 446 -8.11 -13.87 -13.12
N LEU A 447 -9.09 -14.59 -12.59
CA LEU A 447 -10.11 -14.06 -11.69
C LEU A 447 -9.51 -13.59 -10.36
N GLU A 448 -8.54 -14.32 -9.79
CA GLU A 448 -7.80 -13.90 -8.59
C GLU A 448 -7.05 -12.58 -8.81
N ASN A 449 -6.35 -12.45 -9.94
CA ASN A 449 -5.68 -11.19 -10.29
C ASN A 449 -6.68 -10.03 -10.46
N MET A 450 -7.87 -10.29 -11.02
CA MET A 450 -8.94 -9.30 -11.12
C MET A 450 -9.48 -8.90 -9.73
N TRP A 451 -9.68 -9.86 -8.84
CA TRP A 451 -10.18 -9.63 -7.49
C TRP A 451 -9.23 -8.76 -6.66
N HIS A 452 -7.93 -9.05 -6.72
CA HIS A 452 -6.90 -8.27 -6.03
C HIS A 452 -6.76 -6.83 -6.58
N THR A 453 -7.23 -6.58 -7.80
CA THR A 453 -7.17 -5.27 -8.45
C THR A 453 -8.49 -4.49 -8.39
N ARG A 454 -9.51 -4.99 -7.67
CA ARG A 454 -10.89 -4.44 -7.63
C ARG A 454 -11.01 -2.97 -7.20
N SER A 455 -10.07 -2.44 -6.41
CA SER A 455 -10.06 -1.04 -5.96
C SER A 455 -9.89 -0.01 -7.09
N THR A 456 -9.51 -0.48 -8.28
CA THR A 456 -9.20 0.35 -9.45
C THR A 456 -10.21 0.18 -10.59
N ILE A 457 -11.07 -0.82 -10.49
CA ILE A 457 -12.11 -1.13 -11.47
C ILE A 457 -13.35 -0.34 -11.05
N SER A 458 -13.58 0.81 -11.69
CA SER A 458 -14.85 1.54 -11.57
C SER A 458 -16.03 0.59 -11.82
N LYS A 459 -17.15 0.80 -11.11
CA LYS A 459 -18.37 -0.01 -11.22
C LYS A 459 -18.97 -0.07 -12.65
N ALA A 460 -18.51 0.76 -13.59
CA ALA A 460 -19.25 1.02 -14.82
C ALA A 460 -18.69 0.47 -16.15
N ASP A 461 -17.38 0.24 -16.34
CA ASP A 461 -16.87 -0.03 -17.69
C ASP A 461 -15.95 -1.24 -17.81
N SER A 462 -16.57 -2.37 -18.08
CA SER A 462 -15.98 -3.59 -18.60
C SER A 462 -15.03 -3.43 -19.79
N ARG A 463 -15.25 -2.40 -20.63
CA ARG A 463 -14.42 -2.09 -21.80
C ARG A 463 -13.02 -1.62 -21.45
N SER A 464 -12.76 -1.14 -20.23
CA SER A 464 -11.41 -0.71 -19.83
C SER A 464 -10.47 -1.88 -19.53
N LEU A 465 -11.00 -3.11 -19.42
CA LEU A 465 -10.25 -4.31 -19.04
C LEU A 465 -9.51 -4.98 -20.22
N CYS A 466 -9.94 -4.75 -21.47
CA CYS A 466 -9.30 -5.32 -22.64
C CYS A 466 -9.50 -4.47 -23.90
N VAL A 467 -8.39 -4.01 -24.50
CA VAL A 467 -8.37 -3.25 -25.77
C VAL A 467 -8.37 -4.21 -26.99
N SER A 468 -8.74 -5.48 -26.80
CA SER A 468 -8.70 -6.46 -27.89
C SER A 468 -9.86 -6.26 -28.86
N PRO A 469 -9.61 -6.19 -30.19
CA PRO A 469 -10.66 -6.22 -31.20
C PRO A 469 -11.53 -7.50 -31.12
N LEU A 470 -11.01 -8.57 -30.52
CA LEU A 470 -11.74 -9.83 -30.32
C LEU A 470 -12.82 -9.72 -29.25
N PHE A 471 -12.71 -8.77 -28.33
CA PHE A 471 -13.71 -8.57 -27.29
C PHE A 471 -15.08 -8.25 -27.88
N ASP A 472 -15.15 -7.21 -28.73
CA ASP A 472 -16.40 -6.81 -29.40
C ASP A 472 -16.94 -7.93 -30.30
N VAL A 473 -16.04 -8.69 -30.94
CA VAL A 473 -16.42 -9.81 -31.80
C VAL A 473 -17.04 -10.95 -30.98
N ILE A 474 -16.45 -11.34 -29.86
CA ILE A 474 -17.04 -12.36 -28.98
C ILE A 474 -18.36 -11.84 -28.41
N GLN A 475 -18.40 -10.62 -27.88
CA GLN A 475 -19.59 -10.04 -27.28
C GLN A 475 -20.78 -9.97 -28.26
N ASN A 476 -20.55 -9.57 -29.51
CA ASN A 476 -21.62 -9.41 -30.51
C ASN A 476 -22.11 -10.74 -31.10
N ASN A 477 -21.32 -11.81 -31.05
CA ASN A 477 -21.69 -13.12 -31.61
C ASN A 477 -22.32 -14.07 -30.58
N MET A 478 -22.22 -13.77 -29.29
CA MET A 478 -22.86 -14.58 -28.26
C MET A 478 -24.38 -14.38 -28.34
N ARG A 479 -25.10 -15.39 -28.84
CA ARG A 479 -26.59 -15.46 -28.80
C ARG A 479 -27.18 -15.53 -27.39
N PHE A 480 -26.34 -15.49 -26.37
CA PHE A 480 -26.71 -15.58 -24.97
C PHE A 480 -26.92 -14.16 -24.41
N SER A 481 -28.18 -13.72 -24.36
CA SER A 481 -28.55 -12.43 -23.76
C SER A 481 -28.04 -12.28 -22.33
N SER A 482 -27.90 -13.39 -21.59
CA SER A 482 -27.41 -13.45 -20.21
C SER A 482 -25.90 -13.37 -20.03
N LEU A 483 -25.09 -13.57 -21.09
CA LEU A 483 -23.62 -13.43 -21.04
C LEU A 483 -23.16 -12.02 -21.41
N SER A 484 -24.03 -11.23 -22.04
CA SER A 484 -23.72 -9.84 -22.39
C SER A 484 -23.40 -8.95 -21.17
N SER A 485 -23.81 -9.36 -19.97
CA SER A 485 -23.53 -8.72 -18.68
C SER A 485 -22.16 -9.10 -18.08
N ASN A 486 -21.57 -10.25 -18.44
CA ASN A 486 -20.34 -10.77 -17.80
C ASN A 486 -19.10 -10.53 -18.65
N SER A 487 -18.65 -9.28 -18.66
CA SER A 487 -17.50 -8.86 -19.44
C SER A 487 -16.16 -9.45 -19.03
N ILE A 488 -15.99 -9.85 -17.77
CA ILE A 488 -14.71 -10.35 -17.24
C ILE A 488 -14.35 -11.69 -17.89
N LEU A 489 -15.33 -12.59 -18.06
CA LEU A 489 -15.13 -13.87 -18.74
C LEU A 489 -14.86 -13.67 -20.24
N ILE A 490 -15.51 -12.67 -20.85
CA ILE A 490 -15.30 -12.32 -22.26
C ILE A 490 -13.90 -11.72 -22.46
N SER A 491 -13.42 -10.86 -21.55
CA SER A 491 -12.08 -10.30 -21.62
C SER A 491 -11.01 -11.38 -21.46
N TRP A 492 -11.21 -12.34 -20.55
CA TRP A 492 -10.33 -13.50 -20.42
C TRP A 492 -10.24 -14.29 -21.74
N GLY A 493 -11.38 -14.65 -22.33
CA GLY A 493 -11.42 -15.41 -23.57
C GLY A 493 -10.77 -14.67 -24.75
N ALA A 494 -11.04 -13.37 -24.89
CA ALA A 494 -10.42 -12.54 -25.92
C ALA A 494 -8.89 -12.50 -25.79
N GLN A 495 -8.37 -12.37 -24.58
CA GLN A 495 -6.93 -12.34 -24.32
C GLN A 495 -6.23 -13.65 -24.69
N LEU A 496 -6.81 -14.80 -24.31
CA LEU A 496 -6.24 -16.11 -24.66
C LEU A 496 -6.20 -16.34 -26.18
N LEU A 497 -7.23 -15.92 -26.90
CA LEU A 497 -7.26 -16.00 -28.35
C LEU A 497 -6.22 -15.07 -29.00
N ASP A 498 -6.02 -13.87 -28.47
CA ASP A 498 -4.97 -12.97 -28.93
C ASP A 498 -3.56 -13.55 -28.73
N ILE A 499 -3.32 -14.19 -27.57
CA ILE A 499 -2.05 -14.89 -27.30
C ILE A 499 -1.82 -16.01 -28.31
N PHE A 500 -2.86 -16.81 -28.57
CA PHE A 500 -2.78 -17.88 -29.56
C PHE A 500 -2.45 -17.33 -30.96
N LEU A 501 -3.13 -16.27 -31.41
CA LEU A 501 -2.88 -15.64 -32.71
C LEU A 501 -1.48 -15.01 -32.81
N LYS A 502 -0.95 -14.44 -31.72
CA LYS A 502 0.43 -13.95 -31.66
C LYS A 502 1.43 -15.11 -31.82
N ASN A 503 1.19 -16.23 -31.14
CA ASN A 503 2.09 -17.39 -31.19
C ASN A 503 2.07 -18.10 -32.55
N THR A 504 0.91 -18.15 -33.21
CA THR A 504 0.81 -18.72 -34.57
C THR A 504 1.52 -17.90 -35.62
N ARG A 505 1.45 -16.55 -35.53
CA ARG A 505 2.22 -15.64 -36.40
C ARG A 505 3.74 -15.79 -36.24
N ASN A 506 4.21 -16.15 -35.04
CA ASN A 506 5.62 -16.35 -34.73
C ASN A 506 6.11 -17.78 -34.97
N SER A 507 5.35 -18.63 -35.68
CA SER A 507 5.69 -20.04 -35.99
C SER A 507 5.99 -20.92 -34.77
N LYS A 508 5.46 -20.57 -33.59
CA LYS A 508 5.54 -21.36 -32.35
C LYS A 508 4.17 -21.98 -31.99
N SER A 509 3.34 -22.30 -32.97
CA SER A 509 1.97 -22.79 -32.76
C SER A 509 1.97 -24.24 -32.28
N ILE A 510 2.15 -24.42 -30.97
CA ILE A 510 1.92 -25.70 -30.30
C ILE A 510 0.74 -25.45 -29.35
N LEU A 511 -0.37 -26.16 -29.56
CA LEU A 511 -1.41 -26.22 -28.52
C LEU A 511 -0.75 -26.81 -27.26
N PRO A 512 -1.08 -26.34 -26.06
CA PRO A 512 -0.52 -26.89 -24.82
C PRO A 512 -0.98 -28.34 -24.55
N PHE A 513 -1.80 -28.92 -25.42
CA PHE A 513 -2.39 -30.25 -25.36
C PHE A 513 -2.62 -30.78 -26.79
N GLU A 514 -2.85 -32.09 -26.92
CA GLU A 514 -3.16 -32.72 -28.22
C GLU A 514 -4.56 -32.29 -28.72
N SER A 515 -4.71 -32.13 -30.04
CA SER A 515 -5.98 -31.66 -30.65
C SER A 515 -7.14 -32.64 -30.47
N ASP A 516 -6.84 -33.91 -30.22
CA ASP A 516 -7.84 -34.96 -30.11
C ASP A 516 -8.65 -34.84 -28.81
N TYR A 517 -8.08 -34.24 -27.76
CA TYR A 517 -8.77 -33.97 -26.49
C TYR A 517 -9.92 -32.95 -26.59
N ILE A 518 -9.99 -32.15 -27.67
CA ILE A 518 -11.07 -31.15 -27.83
C ILE A 518 -12.32 -31.77 -28.47
N LYS A 519 -12.20 -32.89 -29.20
CA LYS A 519 -13.31 -33.40 -30.02
C LYS A 519 -14.34 -34.19 -29.23
N GLU A 520 -14.00 -34.74 -28.07
CA GLU A 520 -14.83 -35.73 -27.38
C GLU A 520 -15.99 -35.12 -26.57
N ASP A 521 -15.91 -33.84 -26.15
CA ASP A 521 -16.85 -33.25 -25.17
C ASP A 521 -17.62 -31.99 -25.63
N MET A 522 -17.54 -31.59 -26.90
CA MET A 522 -17.96 -30.24 -27.33
C MET A 522 -19.33 -30.20 -28.03
N PRO A 523 -20.30 -29.42 -27.54
CA PRO A 523 -21.58 -29.25 -28.22
C PRO A 523 -21.43 -28.64 -29.63
N ASN A 524 -22.13 -29.21 -30.61
CA ASN A 524 -22.10 -28.78 -32.02
C ASN A 524 -22.38 -27.27 -32.23
N TYR A 525 -23.22 -26.67 -31.38
CA TYR A 525 -23.52 -25.24 -31.48
C TYR A 525 -22.33 -24.35 -31.12
N ILE A 526 -21.44 -24.78 -30.21
CA ILE A 526 -20.24 -24.03 -29.79
C ILE A 526 -19.20 -24.05 -30.92
N LEU A 527 -19.04 -25.20 -31.58
CA LEU A 527 -18.18 -25.32 -32.76
C LEU A 527 -18.63 -24.38 -33.88
N GLN A 528 -19.93 -24.33 -34.18
CA GLN A 528 -20.47 -23.40 -35.18
C GLN A 528 -20.22 -21.93 -34.81
N LEU A 529 -20.29 -21.58 -33.53
CA LEU A 529 -20.03 -20.22 -33.05
C LEU A 529 -18.54 -19.87 -33.18
N ALA A 530 -17.64 -20.79 -32.83
CA ALA A 530 -16.20 -20.62 -33.03
C ALA A 530 -15.83 -20.45 -34.52
N GLU A 531 -16.45 -21.20 -35.43
CA GLU A 531 -16.27 -21.02 -36.88
C GLU A 531 -16.76 -19.65 -37.38
N GLN A 532 -17.86 -19.14 -36.83
CA GLN A 532 -18.36 -17.80 -37.16
C GLN A 532 -17.40 -16.72 -36.68
N LEU A 533 -16.87 -16.84 -35.45
CA LEU A 533 -15.84 -15.94 -34.93
C LEU A 533 -14.60 -15.93 -35.84
N ALA A 534 -14.10 -17.11 -36.21
CA ALA A 534 -12.94 -17.25 -37.08
C ALA A 534 -13.12 -16.57 -38.44
N LYS A 535 -14.33 -16.65 -39.03
CA LYS A 535 -14.68 -15.97 -40.29
C LYS A 535 -14.70 -14.45 -40.16
N GLN A 536 -15.23 -13.91 -39.06
CA GLN A 536 -15.32 -12.46 -38.85
C GLN A 536 -13.96 -11.79 -38.61
N ILE A 537 -13.03 -12.50 -37.98
CA ILE A 537 -11.67 -12.02 -37.70
C ILE A 537 -10.83 -11.93 -39.00
N LYS A 538 -11.34 -12.41 -40.14
CA LYS A 538 -10.64 -12.45 -41.45
C LYS A 538 -9.25 -13.09 -41.33
N LEU A 539 -9.19 -14.32 -40.81
CA LEU A 539 -7.96 -15.09 -40.63
C LEU A 539 -7.35 -15.62 -41.96
N SER A 540 -7.38 -14.81 -43.03
CA SER A 540 -6.94 -15.20 -44.38
C SER A 540 -5.44 -15.48 -44.53
N LEU A 541 -4.66 -15.29 -43.46
CA LEU A 541 -3.21 -15.49 -43.42
C LEU A 541 -2.80 -16.79 -42.71
N LEU A 542 -3.73 -17.55 -42.13
CA LEU A 542 -3.45 -18.82 -41.47
C LEU A 542 -3.50 -19.98 -42.48
N SER A 543 -2.66 -21.00 -42.27
CA SER A 543 -2.79 -22.28 -42.99
C SER A 543 -4.06 -23.03 -42.56
N ASP A 544 -4.56 -23.94 -43.40
CA ASP A 544 -5.74 -24.77 -43.08
C ASP A 544 -5.62 -25.49 -41.72
N SER A 545 -4.41 -25.97 -41.40
CA SER A 545 -4.09 -26.58 -40.11
C SER A 545 -4.20 -25.60 -38.94
N GLN A 546 -3.68 -24.38 -39.10
CA GLN A 546 -3.72 -23.34 -38.07
C GLN A 546 -5.13 -22.80 -37.86
N TYR A 547 -5.90 -22.67 -38.94
CA TYR A 547 -7.30 -22.30 -38.88
C TYR A 547 -8.11 -23.33 -38.10
N HIS A 548 -7.91 -24.63 -38.38
CA HIS A 548 -8.56 -25.70 -37.64
C HIS A 548 -8.17 -25.71 -36.15
N LEU A 549 -6.89 -25.51 -35.83
CA LEU A 549 -6.42 -25.40 -34.44
C LEU A 549 -7.03 -24.20 -33.70
N PHE A 550 -7.18 -23.05 -34.38
CA PHE A 550 -7.84 -21.88 -33.82
C PHE A 550 -9.31 -22.16 -33.48
N VAL A 551 -10.06 -22.79 -34.40
CA VAL A 551 -11.48 -23.11 -34.18
C VAL A 551 -11.66 -24.06 -33.00
N LEU A 552 -10.79 -25.06 -32.87
CA LEU A 552 -10.80 -25.97 -31.72
C LEU A 552 -10.48 -25.24 -30.41
N TYR A 553 -9.47 -24.36 -30.41
CA TYR A 553 -9.11 -23.63 -29.19
C TYR A 553 -10.19 -22.62 -28.77
N ALA A 554 -10.76 -21.90 -29.74
CA ALA A 554 -11.86 -20.99 -29.53
C ALA A 554 -13.12 -21.71 -29.04
N SER A 555 -13.42 -22.90 -29.57
CA SER A 555 -14.56 -23.68 -29.07
C SER A 555 -14.35 -24.05 -27.60
N ALA A 556 -13.15 -24.54 -27.23
CA ALA A 556 -12.82 -24.91 -25.85
C ALA A 556 -13.02 -23.74 -24.88
N ILE A 557 -12.49 -22.56 -25.20
CA ILE A 557 -12.65 -21.33 -24.40
C ILE A 557 -14.13 -20.96 -24.24
N LEU A 558 -14.88 -20.94 -25.34
CA LEU A 558 -16.30 -20.61 -25.33
C LEU A 558 -17.12 -21.59 -24.48
N HIS A 559 -16.78 -22.87 -24.54
CA HIS A 559 -17.43 -23.89 -23.72
C HIS A 559 -17.12 -23.71 -22.24
N THR A 560 -15.87 -23.40 -21.87
CA THR A 560 -15.54 -23.08 -20.48
C THR A 560 -16.30 -21.86 -19.99
N ILE A 561 -16.34 -20.77 -20.78
CA ILE A 561 -17.13 -19.57 -20.45
C ILE A 561 -18.61 -19.92 -20.25
N TYR A 562 -19.17 -20.75 -21.13
CA TYR A 562 -20.55 -21.20 -21.05
C TYR A 562 -20.82 -22.03 -19.79
N GLN A 563 -19.98 -23.04 -19.52
CA GLN A 563 -20.12 -23.89 -18.33
C GLN A 563 -20.05 -23.09 -17.03
N TRP A 564 -19.13 -22.12 -16.95
CA TRP A 564 -18.99 -21.25 -15.77
C TRP A 564 -20.19 -20.32 -15.57
N HIS A 565 -20.78 -19.84 -16.67
CA HIS A 565 -22.03 -19.09 -16.58
C HIS A 565 -23.18 -19.97 -16.09
N THR A 566 -23.36 -21.15 -16.68
CA THR A 566 -24.51 -22.02 -16.38
C THR A 566 -24.44 -22.71 -15.02
N ASN A 567 -23.23 -22.97 -14.50
CA ASN A 567 -23.04 -23.71 -13.25
C ASN A 567 -23.05 -22.83 -11.99
N ASN A 568 -23.10 -21.50 -12.12
CA ASN A 568 -23.09 -20.54 -11.00
C ASN A 568 -24.50 -20.23 -10.46
N ASN A 569 -25.33 -21.25 -10.25
CA ASN A 569 -26.58 -21.10 -9.49
C ASN A 569 -26.30 -21.37 -8.01
N ILE A 570 -25.89 -20.31 -7.30
CA ILE A 570 -25.55 -20.39 -5.87
C ILE A 570 -26.75 -19.92 -5.05
N LEU A 571 -27.21 -20.78 -4.16
CA LEU A 571 -28.19 -20.45 -3.14
C LEU A 571 -27.45 -19.99 -1.88
N LEU A 572 -27.87 -18.87 -1.31
CA LEU A 572 -27.23 -18.26 -0.15
C LEU A 572 -28.16 -18.38 1.05
N ALA A 573 -27.60 -18.80 2.18
CA ALA A 573 -28.30 -18.85 3.45
C ALA A 573 -27.45 -18.24 4.56
N ILE A 574 -28.11 -17.62 5.53
CA ILE A 574 -27.47 -17.09 6.73
C ILE A 574 -28.14 -17.68 7.97
N ILE A 575 -27.35 -18.03 8.98
CA ILE A 575 -27.82 -18.61 10.23
C ILE A 575 -27.47 -17.67 11.38
N TYR A 576 -28.47 -17.19 12.09
CA TYR A 576 -28.32 -16.40 13.31
C TYR A 576 -29.21 -16.96 14.43
N LYS A 577 -28.82 -16.69 15.67
CA LYS A 577 -29.65 -17.02 16.86
C LYS A 577 -30.88 -16.11 16.95
N ASP A 578 -30.69 -14.81 16.70
CA ASP A 578 -31.78 -13.84 16.72
C ASP A 578 -32.45 -13.76 15.35
N SER A 579 -33.76 -14.04 15.33
CA SER A 579 -34.57 -14.00 14.12
C SER A 579 -34.67 -12.61 13.47
N THR A 580 -34.70 -11.52 14.25
CA THR A 580 -34.82 -10.18 13.67
C THR A 580 -33.50 -9.77 13.01
N ILE A 581 -32.37 -10.04 13.67
CA ILE A 581 -31.03 -9.77 13.13
C ILE A 581 -30.81 -10.56 11.84
N CYS A 582 -31.19 -11.84 11.83
CA CYS A 582 -31.11 -12.69 10.64
C CYS A 582 -31.88 -12.07 9.46
N THR A 583 -33.14 -11.66 9.67
CA THR A 583 -33.95 -11.10 8.59
C THR A 583 -33.44 -9.76 8.07
N ASP A 584 -32.89 -8.92 8.96
CA ASP A 584 -32.41 -7.60 8.59
C ASP A 584 -31.11 -7.69 7.80
N ILE A 585 -30.18 -8.57 8.19
CA ILE A 585 -28.95 -8.83 7.44
C ILE A 585 -29.26 -9.45 6.07
N ALA A 586 -30.18 -10.42 6.01
CA ALA A 586 -30.59 -11.02 4.74
C ALA A 586 -31.10 -9.94 3.77
N LYS A 587 -32.05 -9.10 4.21
CA LYS A 587 -32.60 -8.00 3.38
C LYS A 587 -31.53 -7.00 2.95
N TYR A 588 -30.66 -6.60 3.87
CA TYR A 588 -29.56 -5.67 3.57
C TYR A 588 -28.67 -6.19 2.43
N LEU A 589 -28.31 -7.47 2.48
CA LEU A 589 -27.48 -8.09 1.45
C LEU A 589 -28.26 -8.32 0.14
N GLU A 590 -29.55 -8.67 0.22
CA GLU A 590 -30.44 -8.77 -0.95
C GLU A 590 -30.56 -7.44 -1.70
N ASP A 591 -30.68 -6.33 -0.96
CA ASP A 591 -30.80 -4.98 -1.54
C ASP A 591 -29.52 -4.54 -2.28
N ILE A 592 -28.34 -4.94 -1.79
CA ILE A 592 -27.05 -4.55 -2.37
C ILE A 592 -26.69 -5.42 -3.58
N TYR A 593 -26.87 -6.73 -3.49
CA TYR A 593 -26.38 -7.68 -4.49
C TYR A 593 -27.48 -8.19 -5.44
N HIS A 594 -28.75 -7.90 -5.14
CA HIS A 594 -29.91 -8.33 -5.92
C HIS A 594 -30.00 -9.86 -6.11
N ILE A 595 -29.51 -10.63 -5.13
CA ILE A 595 -29.60 -12.10 -5.09
C ILE A 595 -30.40 -12.48 -3.84
N PRO A 596 -31.34 -13.43 -3.92
CA PRO A 596 -32.11 -13.89 -2.77
C PRO A 596 -31.21 -14.57 -1.73
N ILE A 597 -31.36 -14.19 -0.46
CA ILE A 597 -30.61 -14.72 0.68
C ILE A 597 -31.61 -15.26 1.70
N CYS A 598 -31.51 -16.56 1.97
CA CYS A 598 -32.47 -17.26 2.82
C CYS A 598 -32.06 -17.17 4.31
N PRO A 599 -32.85 -16.51 5.17
CA PRO A 599 -32.59 -16.52 6.60
C PRO A 599 -32.98 -17.88 7.21
N LEU A 600 -32.08 -18.45 8.00
CA LEU A 600 -32.27 -19.66 8.79
C LEU A 600 -32.08 -19.31 10.27
N TYR A 601 -32.86 -19.95 11.13
CA TYR A 601 -32.93 -19.60 12.55
C TYR A 601 -32.48 -20.75 13.43
N TRP A 602 -31.46 -20.51 14.27
CA TRP A 602 -31.06 -21.47 15.28
C TRP A 602 -31.82 -21.23 16.58
N LEU A 603 -32.70 -22.17 16.94
CA LEU A 603 -33.29 -22.28 18.28
C LEU A 603 -32.43 -23.22 19.15
N GLU A 604 -31.90 -22.74 20.28
CA GLU A 604 -30.98 -23.46 21.21
C GLU A 604 -31.47 -24.85 21.68
N SER A 605 -32.71 -25.25 21.34
CA SER A 605 -33.36 -26.49 21.76
C SER A 605 -33.00 -27.75 20.96
N SER A 606 -32.47 -27.66 19.72
CA SER A 606 -31.85 -28.80 18.99
C SER A 606 -31.36 -28.42 17.58
N ASP A 607 -30.23 -29.00 17.15
CA ASP A 607 -29.66 -28.83 15.80
C ASP A 607 -30.60 -29.35 14.68
N ASP A 608 -31.51 -30.29 15.02
CA ASP A 608 -32.54 -30.84 14.13
C ASP A 608 -33.39 -29.77 13.46
N THR A 609 -33.57 -28.61 14.12
CA THR A 609 -34.33 -27.49 13.59
C THR A 609 -33.70 -26.90 12.34
N ILE A 610 -32.37 -26.77 12.30
CA ILE A 610 -31.62 -26.21 11.16
C ILE A 610 -31.65 -27.17 9.98
N TYR A 611 -31.39 -28.46 10.20
CA TYR A 611 -31.45 -29.47 9.15
C TYR A 611 -32.84 -29.57 8.51
N SER A 612 -33.91 -29.40 9.31
CA SER A 612 -35.28 -29.37 8.79
C SER A 612 -35.58 -28.13 7.93
N GLN A 613 -35.04 -26.96 8.30
CA GLN A 613 -35.18 -25.73 7.53
C GLN A 613 -34.39 -25.83 6.22
N ILE A 614 -33.18 -26.38 6.24
CA ILE A 614 -32.36 -26.64 5.03
C ILE A 614 -33.10 -27.60 4.10
N ASN A 615 -33.67 -28.70 4.59
CA ASN A 615 -34.46 -29.62 3.77
C ASN A 615 -35.66 -28.92 3.10
N THR A 616 -36.34 -28.04 3.85
CA THR A 616 -37.48 -27.25 3.32
C THR A 616 -37.02 -26.28 2.22
N LEU A 617 -35.87 -25.63 2.42
CA LEU A 617 -35.25 -24.72 1.47
C LEU A 617 -34.82 -25.45 0.18
N LEU A 618 -34.16 -26.60 0.31
CA LEU A 618 -33.73 -27.41 -0.83
C LEU A 618 -34.92 -27.95 -1.64
N LYS A 619 -36.02 -28.33 -0.98
CA LYS A 619 -37.26 -28.73 -1.68
C LYS A 619 -37.92 -27.61 -2.47
N LYS A 620 -37.78 -26.35 -2.03
CA LYS A 620 -38.31 -25.18 -2.75
C LYS A 620 -37.47 -24.82 -3.99
N HIS A 621 -36.19 -25.22 -4.04
CA HIS A 621 -35.25 -24.85 -5.10
C HIS A 621 -34.54 -26.08 -5.74
N PRO A 622 -35.25 -26.93 -6.51
CA PRO A 622 -34.75 -28.25 -6.95
C PRO A 622 -33.75 -28.25 -8.13
N THR A 623 -33.53 -27.12 -8.82
CA THR A 623 -32.75 -27.07 -10.07
C THR A 623 -31.27 -26.81 -9.81
N ASN A 624 -30.49 -27.83 -9.44
CA ASN A 624 -29.02 -27.83 -9.30
C ASN A 624 -28.42 -26.55 -8.70
N HIS A 625 -28.56 -26.37 -7.38
CA HIS A 625 -27.96 -25.24 -6.68
C HIS A 625 -26.78 -25.70 -5.82
N GLN A 626 -25.66 -24.98 -5.94
CA GLN A 626 -24.59 -24.99 -4.94
C GLN A 626 -25.09 -24.18 -3.74
N LEU A 627 -24.78 -24.56 -2.50
CA LEU A 627 -25.27 -23.88 -1.30
C LEU A 627 -24.12 -23.23 -0.54
N ILE A 628 -24.26 -21.95 -0.19
CA ILE A 628 -23.35 -21.26 0.71
C ILE A 628 -24.12 -20.86 1.96
N ILE A 629 -23.55 -21.20 3.11
CA ILE A 629 -24.14 -20.93 4.42
C ILE A 629 -23.16 -20.09 5.24
N PHE A 630 -23.60 -18.93 5.72
CA PHE A 630 -22.87 -18.12 6.70
C PHE A 630 -23.52 -18.27 8.08
N SER A 631 -22.73 -18.17 9.15
CA SER A 631 -23.28 -18.14 10.51
C SER A 631 -22.47 -17.30 11.48
N ASP A 632 -23.10 -16.89 12.58
CA ASP A 632 -22.51 -16.05 13.63
C ASP A 632 -22.36 -16.79 14.97
N ASP A 633 -21.13 -17.09 15.40
CA ASP A 633 -20.79 -17.79 16.65
C ASP A 633 -21.58 -19.10 16.88
N ILE A 634 -21.64 -19.91 15.83
CA ILE A 634 -22.49 -21.11 15.68
C ILE A 634 -21.60 -22.34 15.42
N PRO A 635 -21.45 -23.27 16.39
CA PRO A 635 -20.53 -24.41 16.30
C PRO A 635 -21.09 -25.61 15.51
N LEU A 636 -21.66 -25.38 14.33
CA LEU A 636 -22.12 -26.47 13.45
C LEU A 636 -20.96 -27.03 12.62
N THR A 637 -20.04 -27.73 13.28
CA THR A 637 -18.92 -28.39 12.60
C THR A 637 -19.44 -29.42 11.59
N GLU A 638 -18.84 -29.45 10.40
CA GLU A 638 -19.16 -30.40 9.30
C GLU A 638 -20.56 -30.28 8.66
N LEU A 639 -21.24 -29.14 8.82
CA LEU A 639 -22.54 -28.89 8.19
C LEU A 639 -22.50 -29.05 6.66
N ASP A 640 -21.45 -28.54 6.02
CA ASP A 640 -21.21 -28.67 4.59
C ASP A 640 -21.08 -30.14 4.15
N SER A 641 -20.25 -30.91 4.85
CA SER A 641 -20.01 -32.33 4.59
C SER A 641 -21.28 -33.18 4.77
N TYR A 642 -22.12 -32.85 5.76
CA TYR A 642 -23.41 -33.49 5.95
C TYR A 642 -24.35 -33.23 4.76
N ILE A 643 -24.48 -31.97 4.33
CA ILE A 643 -25.40 -31.60 3.24
C ILE A 643 -24.96 -32.23 1.93
N GLU A 644 -23.65 -32.22 1.65
CA GLU A 644 -23.08 -32.89 0.47
C GLU A 644 -23.36 -34.40 0.47
N ARG A 645 -23.20 -35.06 1.62
CA ARG A 645 -23.42 -36.50 1.75
C ARG A 645 -24.89 -36.90 1.62
N VAL A 646 -25.81 -36.11 2.19
CA VAL A 646 -27.23 -36.45 2.29
C VAL A 646 -28.02 -36.00 1.07
N TYR A 647 -27.75 -34.78 0.60
CA TYR A 647 -28.53 -34.14 -0.47
C TYR A 647 -27.80 -34.14 -1.82
N HIS A 648 -26.52 -34.57 -1.87
CA HIS A 648 -25.68 -34.53 -3.06
C HIS A 648 -25.55 -33.12 -3.67
N ILE A 649 -25.60 -32.11 -2.81
CA ILE A 649 -25.51 -30.70 -3.17
C ILE A 649 -24.17 -30.14 -2.66
N PRO A 650 -23.28 -29.64 -3.56
CA PRO A 650 -22.04 -28.99 -3.17
C PRO A 650 -22.34 -27.84 -2.23
N THR A 651 -21.78 -27.86 -1.03
CA THR A 651 -22.11 -26.91 0.02
C THR A 651 -20.86 -26.37 0.67
N LYS A 652 -20.81 -25.06 0.94
CA LYS A 652 -19.75 -24.45 1.74
C LYS A 652 -20.34 -23.74 2.94
N TYR A 653 -19.84 -24.09 4.12
CA TYR A 653 -20.24 -23.49 5.37
C TYR A 653 -19.11 -22.60 5.93
N PHE A 654 -19.43 -21.34 6.22
CA PHE A 654 -18.51 -20.36 6.79
C PHE A 654 -18.95 -20.02 8.23
N PRO A 655 -18.36 -20.66 9.25
CA PRO A 655 -18.62 -20.30 10.64
C PRO A 655 -18.01 -18.94 11.00
N ASN A 656 -18.61 -18.26 11.97
CA ASN A 656 -18.15 -16.97 12.53
C ASN A 656 -17.94 -15.88 11.46
N SER A 657 -18.89 -15.80 10.53
CA SER A 657 -18.85 -14.89 9.39
C SER A 657 -19.27 -13.48 9.80
N SER A 658 -18.35 -12.52 9.67
CA SER A 658 -18.68 -11.10 9.80
C SER A 658 -19.45 -10.59 8.58
N LEU A 659 -20.19 -9.49 8.73
CA LEU A 659 -20.86 -8.82 7.61
C LEU A 659 -19.87 -8.40 6.49
N HIS A 660 -18.66 -8.01 6.86
CA HIS A 660 -17.60 -7.69 5.90
C HIS A 660 -17.22 -8.92 5.06
N PHE A 661 -17.01 -10.07 5.71
CA PHE A 661 -16.69 -11.31 5.02
C PHE A 661 -17.84 -11.77 4.10
N MET A 662 -19.09 -11.64 4.56
CA MET A 662 -20.26 -11.92 3.72
C MET A 662 -20.29 -11.04 2.46
N ASN A 663 -20.10 -9.73 2.61
CA ASN A 663 -20.01 -8.80 1.47
C ASN A 663 -18.86 -9.17 0.52
N GLU A 664 -17.71 -9.57 1.07
CA GLU A 664 -16.55 -9.96 0.27
C GLU A 664 -16.85 -11.19 -0.61
N VAL A 665 -17.40 -12.24 -0.01
CA VAL A 665 -17.76 -13.47 -0.71
C VAL A 665 -18.86 -13.20 -1.75
N LEU A 666 -19.86 -12.40 -1.41
CA LEU A 666 -20.91 -12.01 -2.34
C LEU A 666 -20.36 -11.21 -3.51
N GLU A 667 -19.43 -10.28 -3.29
CA GLU A 667 -18.78 -9.54 -4.38
C GLU A 667 -17.96 -10.47 -5.28
N LYS A 668 -17.22 -11.44 -4.73
CA LYS A 668 -16.50 -12.47 -5.52
C LYS A 668 -17.44 -13.26 -6.43
N ILE A 669 -18.60 -13.64 -5.93
CA ILE A 669 -19.59 -14.43 -6.67
C ILE A 669 -20.28 -13.57 -7.73
N THR A 670 -20.86 -12.43 -7.32
CA THR A 670 -21.73 -11.62 -8.18
C THR A 670 -20.96 -10.87 -9.25
N ARG A 671 -19.79 -10.32 -8.88
CA ARG A 671 -19.01 -9.44 -9.76
C ARG A 671 -17.91 -10.19 -10.50
N PHE A 672 -17.24 -11.13 -9.84
CA PHE A 672 -16.07 -11.83 -10.38
C PHE A 672 -16.34 -13.30 -10.73
N CYS A 673 -17.59 -13.77 -10.61
CA CYS A 673 -18.03 -15.10 -11.06
C CYS A 673 -17.26 -16.28 -10.41
N TYR A 674 -16.78 -16.10 -9.18
CA TYR A 674 -16.09 -17.17 -8.45
C TYR A 674 -16.98 -18.41 -8.29
N SER A 675 -16.40 -19.60 -8.50
CA SER A 675 -17.07 -20.87 -8.24
C SER A 675 -16.92 -21.30 -6.77
N LEU A 676 -17.78 -22.21 -6.30
CA LEU A 676 -17.70 -22.73 -4.92
C LEU A 676 -16.32 -23.29 -4.53
N PRO A 677 -15.61 -24.06 -5.39
CA PRO A 677 -14.24 -24.48 -5.09
C PRO A 677 -13.24 -23.32 -4.93
N MET A 678 -13.35 -22.27 -5.74
CA MET A 678 -12.48 -21.08 -5.59
C MET A 678 -12.71 -20.33 -4.27
N LEU A 679 -13.93 -20.40 -3.74
CA LEU A 679 -14.25 -19.83 -2.43
C LEU A 679 -13.60 -20.61 -1.29
N SER A 680 -13.23 -21.88 -1.50
CA SER A 680 -12.54 -22.71 -0.52
C SER A 680 -11.05 -22.39 -0.37
N GLU A 681 -10.39 -21.95 -1.44
CA GLU A 681 -9.01 -21.45 -1.38
C GLU A 681 -8.95 -19.99 -0.90
N SER A 682 -9.92 -19.17 -1.30
CA SER A 682 -10.00 -17.77 -0.87
C SER A 682 -10.52 -17.56 0.57
N SER A 683 -10.98 -18.63 1.24
CA SER A 683 -11.13 -18.70 2.71
C SER A 683 -9.80 -18.66 3.49
N GLN A 684 -8.66 -18.51 2.81
CA GLN A 684 -7.42 -18.05 3.44
C GLN A 684 -7.53 -16.65 4.08
N LEU A 685 -8.61 -15.90 3.86
CA LEU A 685 -8.84 -14.65 4.60
C LEU A 685 -9.38 -14.86 6.03
N LEU A 686 -9.78 -16.08 6.39
CA LEU A 686 -10.05 -16.49 7.78
C LEU A 686 -8.95 -17.41 8.36
N GLN A 687 -7.86 -17.65 7.63
CA GLN A 687 -6.65 -18.26 8.18
C GLN A 687 -5.53 -17.23 8.13
N LYS A 688 -5.09 -16.73 9.29
CA LYS A 688 -3.70 -16.27 9.42
C LYS A 688 -2.83 -17.32 8.73
N ASN A 689 -2.16 -16.92 7.65
CA ASN A 689 -1.07 -17.61 6.97
C ASN A 689 -0.99 -19.12 7.28
N THR A 690 -1.62 -19.98 6.48
CA THR A 690 -1.19 -21.38 6.41
C THR A 690 0.20 -21.40 5.77
N ILE A 691 1.22 -21.11 6.59
CA ILE A 691 2.61 -21.28 6.22
C ILE A 691 2.77 -22.79 5.97
N ASN A 692 2.95 -23.16 4.72
CA ASN A 692 3.37 -24.52 4.38
C ASN A 692 4.83 -24.65 4.84
N ILE A 693 5.06 -25.18 6.04
CA ILE A 693 6.40 -25.39 6.57
C ILE A 693 6.90 -26.75 6.05
N PRO A 694 7.90 -26.79 5.16
CA PRO A 694 8.39 -28.05 4.63
C PRO A 694 8.87 -28.98 5.76
N ASN A 695 8.48 -30.25 5.67
CA ASN A 695 8.87 -31.36 6.56
C ASN A 695 8.27 -31.34 7.98
N VAL A 696 7.09 -30.74 8.17
CA VAL A 696 6.31 -30.86 9.42
C VAL A 696 5.01 -31.61 9.13
N SER A 697 4.67 -32.64 9.92
CA SER A 697 3.47 -33.45 9.71
C SER A 697 2.19 -32.62 9.94
N THR A 698 1.10 -33.00 9.27
CA THR A 698 -0.22 -32.35 9.42
C THR A 698 -0.71 -32.37 10.87
N LEU A 699 -0.39 -33.43 11.60
CA LEU A 699 -0.70 -33.61 13.02
C LEU A 699 0.00 -32.56 13.91
N ILE A 700 1.27 -32.26 13.65
CA ILE A 700 2.03 -31.25 14.39
C ILE A 700 1.47 -29.85 14.08
N LEU A 701 1.14 -29.56 12.82
CA LEU A 701 0.54 -28.28 12.45
C LEU A 701 -0.81 -28.06 13.12
N GLN A 702 -1.65 -29.11 13.21
CA GLN A 702 -2.91 -29.06 13.95
C GLN A 702 -2.70 -28.83 15.45
N ALA A 703 -1.71 -29.50 16.07
CA ALA A 703 -1.38 -29.28 17.48
C ALA A 703 -0.89 -27.84 17.73
N VAL A 704 -0.09 -27.28 16.81
CA VAL A 704 0.36 -25.90 16.91
C VAL A 704 -0.80 -24.92 16.76
N GLN A 705 -1.68 -25.13 15.77
CA GLN A 705 -2.85 -24.28 15.51
C GLN A 705 -3.88 -24.28 16.64
N HIS A 706 -4.24 -25.46 17.15
CA HIS A 706 -5.35 -25.59 18.08
C HIS A 706 -4.97 -25.57 19.56
N LEU A 707 -3.68 -25.80 19.90
CA LEU A 707 -3.24 -25.89 21.30
C LEU A 707 -2.11 -24.92 21.62
N LEU A 708 -1.11 -24.75 20.73
CA LEU A 708 0.01 -23.84 21.01
C LEU A 708 -0.36 -22.38 20.75
N GLU A 709 -0.88 -22.04 19.58
CA GLU A 709 -1.24 -20.67 19.22
C GLU A 709 -2.18 -20.02 20.25
N PRO A 710 -3.26 -20.68 20.72
CA PRO A 710 -4.15 -20.09 21.72
C PRO A 710 -3.51 -19.89 23.10
N SER A 711 -2.39 -20.57 23.38
CA SER A 711 -1.67 -20.45 24.67
C SER A 711 -0.63 -19.31 24.69
N LEU A 712 -0.33 -18.70 23.54
CA LEU A 712 0.67 -17.66 23.36
C LEU A 712 0.01 -16.28 23.28
N ASN A 713 0.63 -15.26 23.88
CA ASN A 713 0.11 -13.89 23.97
C ASN A 713 0.99 -12.82 23.30
N PHE A 714 2.28 -13.09 23.14
CA PHE A 714 3.31 -12.12 22.75
C PHE A 714 4.04 -12.48 21.46
N ILE A 715 4.11 -13.77 21.10
CA ILE A 715 4.81 -14.21 19.90
C ILE A 715 3.84 -14.64 18.79
N ASP A 716 4.21 -14.31 17.56
CA ASP A 716 3.60 -14.91 16.37
C ASP A 716 4.27 -16.26 16.11
N ILE A 717 3.57 -17.34 16.45
CA ILE A 717 4.11 -18.70 16.36
C ILE A 717 4.56 -19.03 14.94
N TYR A 718 3.85 -18.55 13.91
CA TYR A 718 4.15 -18.89 12.52
C TYR A 718 5.45 -18.28 12.00
N LYS A 719 5.86 -17.11 12.52
CA LYS A 719 7.19 -16.55 12.26
C LYS A 719 8.30 -17.28 13.00
N THR A 720 7.95 -17.92 14.12
CA THR A 720 8.89 -18.59 15.02
C THR A 720 9.17 -20.04 14.62
N LEU A 721 8.17 -20.73 14.07
CA LEU A 721 8.28 -22.15 13.70
C LEU A 721 9.42 -22.48 12.74
N PRO A 722 9.76 -21.68 11.71
CA PRO A 722 10.92 -21.97 10.86
C PRO A 722 12.23 -22.01 11.66
N LEU A 723 12.41 -21.07 12.59
CA LEU A 723 13.59 -21.00 13.45
C LEU A 723 13.65 -22.19 14.42
N LEU A 724 12.51 -22.56 15.01
CA LEU A 724 12.42 -23.73 15.90
C LEU A 724 12.64 -25.05 15.15
N ARG A 725 12.14 -25.15 13.92
CA ARG A 725 12.37 -26.33 13.08
C ARG A 725 13.85 -26.47 12.74
N ASP A 726 14.49 -25.38 12.35
CA ASP A 726 15.89 -25.39 11.95
C ASP A 726 16.80 -25.69 13.15
N SER A 727 16.51 -25.11 14.32
CA SER A 727 17.23 -25.42 15.57
C SER A 727 17.00 -26.87 16.01
N LEU A 728 15.78 -27.39 15.93
CA LEU A 728 15.50 -28.80 16.26
C LEU A 728 16.29 -29.74 15.35
N LYS A 729 16.33 -29.45 14.04
CA LYS A 729 17.09 -30.24 13.06
C LYS A 729 18.59 -30.23 13.36
N GLU A 730 19.13 -29.09 13.80
CA GLU A 730 20.54 -28.95 14.18
C GLU A 730 20.87 -29.70 15.48
N ILE A 731 19.98 -29.65 16.47
CA ILE A 731 20.12 -30.41 17.73
C ILE A 731 20.07 -31.91 17.44
N THR A 732 19.08 -32.40 16.69
CA THR A 732 18.94 -33.84 16.43
C THR A 732 20.08 -34.40 15.58
N ALA A 733 20.62 -33.60 14.64
CA ALA A 733 21.82 -33.95 13.90
C ALA A 733 23.07 -34.03 14.80
N SER A 734 23.23 -33.09 15.74
CA SER A 734 24.37 -33.02 16.66
C SER A 734 24.35 -34.13 17.71
N LEU A 735 23.16 -34.45 18.24
CA LEU A 735 22.95 -35.48 19.26
C LEU A 735 22.71 -36.89 18.68
N LYS A 736 22.61 -37.02 17.36
CA LYS A 736 22.34 -38.27 16.64
C LYS A 736 21.05 -38.97 17.09
N CYS A 737 20.02 -38.20 17.41
CA CYS A 737 18.71 -38.72 17.80
C CYS A 737 17.69 -38.57 16.65
N THR A 738 16.68 -39.44 16.63
CA THR A 738 15.63 -39.45 15.61
C THR A 738 14.52 -38.47 15.98
N THR A 739 14.15 -37.58 15.05
CA THR A 739 13.00 -36.69 15.21
C THR A 739 11.69 -37.46 15.16
N THR A 740 10.92 -37.46 16.24
CA THR A 740 9.54 -37.98 16.31
C THR A 740 8.54 -36.83 16.44
N ASP A 741 7.26 -37.08 16.10
CA ASP A 741 6.20 -36.08 16.25
C ASP A 741 6.03 -35.66 17.73
N GLU A 742 6.17 -36.61 18.66
CA GLU A 742 6.12 -36.32 20.11
C GLU A 742 7.27 -35.41 20.56
N LEU A 743 8.50 -35.68 20.13
CA LEU A 743 9.66 -34.85 20.43
C LEU A 743 9.50 -33.44 19.84
N THR A 744 8.99 -33.35 18.61
CA THR A 744 8.78 -32.09 17.90
C THR A 744 7.73 -31.23 18.61
N ILE A 745 6.63 -31.83 19.04
CA ILE A 745 5.58 -31.13 19.80
C ILE A 745 6.13 -30.65 21.14
N LYS A 746 6.79 -31.52 21.92
CA LYS A 746 7.39 -31.12 23.21
C LYS A 746 8.36 -29.96 23.05
N TYR A 747 9.23 -30.02 22.05
CA TYR A 747 10.21 -28.99 21.76
C TYR A 747 9.55 -27.66 21.35
N PHE A 748 8.61 -27.68 20.40
CA PHE A 748 7.93 -26.45 19.95
C PHE A 748 7.15 -25.78 21.06
N PHE A 749 6.41 -26.54 21.86
CA PHE A 749 5.66 -25.99 22.99
C PHE A 749 6.59 -25.40 24.05
N HIS A 750 7.67 -26.11 24.39
CA HIS A 750 8.59 -25.64 25.42
C HIS A 750 9.32 -24.37 24.97
N CYS A 751 9.87 -24.35 23.75
CA CYS A 751 10.62 -23.22 23.23
C CYS A 751 9.73 -22.00 22.96
N ALA A 752 8.50 -22.18 22.45
CA ALA A 752 7.56 -21.07 22.27
C ALA A 752 7.22 -20.38 23.60
N HIS A 753 6.92 -21.15 24.65
CA HIS A 753 6.65 -20.58 25.98
C HIS A 753 7.92 -20.04 26.67
N MET A 754 9.09 -20.61 26.40
CA MET A 754 10.37 -20.03 26.83
C MET A 754 10.53 -18.64 26.25
N ILE A 755 10.27 -18.44 24.95
CA ILE A 755 10.38 -17.13 24.30
C ILE A 755 9.38 -16.13 24.93
N GLU A 756 8.12 -16.51 25.16
CA GLU A 756 7.14 -15.67 25.89
C GLU A 756 7.68 -15.20 27.24
N ARG A 757 8.23 -16.12 28.03
CA ARG A 757 8.81 -15.82 29.35
C ARG A 757 10.01 -14.88 29.24
N LEU A 758 10.87 -15.07 28.25
CA LEU A 758 12.04 -14.22 28.04
C LEU A 758 11.64 -12.81 27.57
N ILE A 759 10.60 -12.68 26.75
CA ILE A 759 10.01 -11.38 26.38
C ILE A 759 9.44 -10.68 27.62
N ARG A 760 8.77 -11.42 28.50
CA ARG A 760 8.24 -10.93 29.78
C ARG A 760 9.32 -10.67 30.85
N LYS A 761 10.56 -11.10 30.62
CA LYS A 761 11.69 -11.06 31.56
C LYS A 761 11.44 -11.91 32.83
N GLU A 762 10.74 -13.03 32.69
CA GLU A 762 10.39 -13.97 33.75
C GLU A 762 10.97 -15.38 33.47
N PRO A 763 12.31 -15.55 33.38
CA PRO A 763 12.91 -16.85 33.08
C PRO A 763 12.71 -17.86 34.22
N LEU A 764 12.66 -19.14 33.87
CA LEU A 764 12.56 -20.23 34.84
C LEU A 764 13.82 -20.35 35.70
N HIS A 765 13.61 -20.82 36.94
CA HIS A 765 14.69 -21.24 37.82
C HIS A 765 14.92 -22.74 37.69
N TYR A 766 16.16 -23.15 37.44
CA TYR A 766 16.54 -24.56 37.36
C TYR A 766 17.30 -25.02 38.62
N PRO A 767 16.73 -25.92 39.43
CA PRO A 767 17.40 -26.42 40.63
C PRO A 767 18.60 -27.30 40.28
N GLY A 768 19.77 -27.02 40.86
CA GLY A 768 20.97 -27.84 40.64
C GLY A 768 21.68 -27.64 39.29
N ILE A 769 21.43 -26.51 38.62
CA ILE A 769 21.96 -26.20 37.28
C ILE A 769 23.45 -26.48 37.08
N LYS A 770 24.30 -26.18 38.07
CA LYS A 770 25.76 -26.40 38.00
C LYS A 770 26.14 -27.89 37.88
N ILE A 771 25.37 -28.76 38.53
CA ILE A 771 25.59 -30.21 38.49
C ILE A 771 25.14 -30.72 37.12
N PHE A 772 23.97 -30.27 36.67
CA PHE A 772 23.39 -30.64 35.38
C PHE A 772 24.28 -30.22 34.19
N THR A 773 24.76 -28.98 34.16
CA THR A 773 25.65 -28.48 33.10
C THR A 773 26.99 -29.22 33.04
N ASN A 774 27.47 -29.75 34.17
CA ASN A 774 28.70 -30.54 34.22
C ASN A 774 28.48 -31.99 33.79
N GLN A 775 27.30 -32.56 34.05
CA GLN A 775 26.96 -33.94 33.69
C GLN A 775 26.57 -34.09 32.21
N HIS A 776 25.91 -33.09 31.62
CA HIS A 776 25.40 -33.10 30.24
C HIS A 776 26.03 -32.01 29.38
N HIS A 777 27.34 -31.76 29.57
CA HIS A 777 28.05 -30.63 28.96
C HIS A 777 28.00 -30.64 27.42
N SER A 778 28.12 -31.82 26.80
CA SER A 778 28.06 -32.00 25.36
C SER A 778 26.70 -31.62 24.78
N GLU A 779 25.64 -32.06 25.42
CA GLU A 779 24.25 -31.87 25.01
C GLU A 779 23.83 -30.42 25.21
N PHE A 780 24.22 -29.83 26.35
CA PHE A 780 23.97 -28.44 26.68
C PHE A 780 24.61 -27.49 25.66
N ASN A 781 25.86 -27.72 25.27
CA ASN A 781 26.55 -26.90 24.26
C ASN A 781 25.90 -27.02 22.87
N ALA A 782 25.41 -28.21 22.49
CA ALA A 782 24.73 -28.41 21.21
C ALA A 782 23.41 -27.64 21.15
N VAL A 783 22.64 -27.65 22.25
CA VAL A 783 21.38 -26.89 22.38
C VAL A 783 21.64 -25.39 22.40
N GLU A 784 22.65 -24.91 23.13
CA GLU A 784 23.02 -23.50 23.18
C GLU A 784 23.41 -22.95 21.80
N TYR A 785 24.21 -23.71 21.05
CA TYR A 785 24.62 -23.33 19.70
C TYR A 785 23.43 -23.27 18.73
N ALA A 786 22.59 -24.30 18.70
CA ALA A 786 21.45 -24.37 17.79
C ALA A 786 20.35 -23.32 18.07
N LEU A 787 20.26 -22.83 19.32
CA LEU A 787 19.32 -21.77 19.70
C LEU A 787 19.88 -20.35 19.50
N GLN A 788 21.14 -20.19 19.12
CA GLN A 788 21.75 -18.88 18.89
C GLN A 788 21.03 -18.03 17.83
N PRO A 789 20.59 -18.57 16.67
CA PRO A 789 19.80 -17.81 15.69
C PRO A 789 18.46 -17.33 16.26
N LEU A 790 17.82 -18.14 17.10
CA LEU A 790 16.57 -17.79 17.78
C LEU A 790 16.78 -16.63 18.77
N ALA A 791 17.85 -16.70 19.57
CA ALA A 791 18.24 -15.64 20.50
C ALA A 791 18.57 -14.32 19.80
N GLN A 792 19.24 -14.39 18.64
CA GLN A 792 19.55 -13.23 17.80
C GLN A 792 18.29 -12.61 17.19
N TYR A 793 17.37 -13.44 16.67
CA TYR A 793 16.11 -12.98 16.07
C TYR A 793 15.26 -12.18 17.06
N TYR A 794 15.16 -12.63 18.30
CA TYR A 794 14.37 -11.97 19.34
C TYR A 794 15.16 -10.95 20.19
N GLY A 795 16.47 -10.81 19.98
CA GLY A 795 17.28 -9.80 20.66
C GLY A 795 17.48 -10.02 22.17
N PHE A 796 17.38 -11.27 22.66
CA PHE A 796 17.65 -11.62 24.05
C PHE A 796 18.72 -12.70 24.17
N LYS A 797 19.34 -12.83 25.36
CA LYS A 797 20.17 -13.99 25.71
C LYS A 797 19.32 -15.02 26.44
N ILE A 798 19.38 -16.28 26.01
CA ILE A 798 18.69 -17.38 26.67
C ILE A 798 19.47 -17.74 27.94
N PRO A 799 18.88 -17.62 29.15
CA PRO A 799 19.56 -17.98 30.39
C PRO A 799 19.86 -19.47 30.46
N ALA A 800 20.95 -19.83 31.13
CA ALA A 800 21.37 -21.22 31.28
C ALA A 800 20.30 -22.14 31.88
N ALA A 801 19.41 -21.59 32.72
CA ALA A 801 18.31 -22.34 33.33
C ALA A 801 17.26 -22.79 32.29
N GLU A 802 16.95 -21.95 31.30
CA GLU A 802 16.04 -22.29 30.21
C GLU A 802 16.72 -23.27 29.24
N LEU A 803 18.02 -23.09 28.95
CA LEU A 803 18.82 -24.04 28.17
C LEU A 803 18.85 -25.43 28.81
N ALA A 804 18.91 -25.52 30.14
CA ALA A 804 18.89 -26.78 30.86
C ALA A 804 17.56 -27.53 30.65
N TYR A 805 16.42 -26.84 30.77
CA TYR A 805 15.11 -27.44 30.49
C TYR A 805 14.94 -27.87 29.03
N VAL A 806 15.47 -27.11 28.08
CA VAL A 806 15.45 -27.53 26.67
C VAL A 806 16.35 -28.76 26.47
N THR A 807 17.49 -28.83 27.16
CA THR A 807 18.39 -29.99 27.11
C THR A 807 17.74 -31.25 27.65
N GLU A 808 16.95 -31.16 28.73
CA GLU A 808 16.19 -32.30 29.29
C GLU A 808 15.21 -32.94 28.29
N ILE A 809 14.72 -32.20 27.29
CA ILE A 809 13.80 -32.74 26.28
C ILE A 809 14.47 -33.84 25.43
N PHE A 810 15.81 -33.81 25.33
CA PHE A 810 16.61 -34.70 24.48
C PHE A 810 17.34 -35.80 25.26
N LEU A 811 17.23 -35.81 26.59
CA LEU A 811 17.76 -36.84 27.48
C LEU A 811 16.67 -37.88 27.78
#